data_AF-A0AAN6ULC7-F1
#
_entry.id   AF-A0AAN6ULC7-F1
#
_cell.length_a   1.000
_cell.length_b   1.000
_cell.length_c   1.000
_cell.angle_alpha   90.00
_cell.angle_beta   90.00
_cell.angle_gamma   90.00
#
_symmetry.space_group_name_H-M   'P 1'
#
loop_
_entity.id
_entity.type
_entity.pdbx_description
1 polymer ?
#
loop_
_entity_poly.entity_id
_entity_poly.type
_entity_poly.pdbx_seq_one_letter_code
_entity_poly.pdbx_strand_id
1 'polypeptide(L)'
;MFQRTSSGTNLGDIGLSSVKRASVSHHNPPNTAGSLKTYHTPGPSADADRRSSVYRGRPSAAAGPMGGSQSFFQQAPQAAGVPRDPRPLKDRSYQARLGQELLEYLAQNNFEMEMNHKLSDNFTKSPTQKDFNYIFQWLYHRVDPSYRFQKNIDQEVPPLLKQLRYPYERSITKSQIAAVGGQNWSTFLGLLHWMMQLANMLERYSRHQYDDACLEAGVDVAGDNIIFDFLTNAYQDWLNMDDEAGDEDVEKALVPHVQGMARAFERSNAKYAQEMEMLEGEHGRLLKEIQDLEKATPDPAVLDNHFRIMEEDKAKFEEYNTLAVQRSEKYEGRIRVLQEELDKLHGELTEADDERRRLRDAVDDQGISMQDIDRMTAERERLQKSIESAGVRLEDFKRKVADKDTEASQRLDELERMVDRYNTAAYQIGLIPAAAVNAKGRDYELQVTVNEGPNFSASQMQGSSYGPGESDRLLADPVTGYQPAHILNLDLRGQVKNSFLALRKDISERRKAALDAMLEDHDLLDRAKEAIEDKRGEVEALEHRVRAAEDEYERTKEVTTAQKLASDAQIEKMEKELAKMRAQLSESVQLMEQREMNTNIEYEQLTLRANALREELHTETMRMLNDVIKFKMHVQKALEEYESFVADELEKELGSEEMRDDTQGFDM
;
A
#
# COMPACT_ATOMS: atom_id res chain seq x y z
N MET A 1 35.58 3.56 -28.55
CA MET A 1 36.23 4.36 -27.50
C MET A 1 35.59 5.75 -27.50
N PHE A 2 34.73 6.03 -26.54
CA PHE A 2 34.32 7.39 -26.19
C PHE A 2 34.27 7.46 -24.67
N GLN A 3 35.04 8.40 -24.13
CA GLN A 3 35.35 8.54 -22.70
C GLN A 3 34.13 9.00 -21.91
N ARG A 4 33.84 8.30 -20.81
CA ARG A 4 32.94 8.81 -19.76
C ARG A 4 33.71 9.82 -18.93
N THR A 5 33.30 11.08 -18.99
CA THR A 5 33.74 12.10 -18.03
C THR A 5 32.95 11.90 -16.75
N SER A 6 33.63 11.38 -15.73
CA SER A 6 33.13 11.38 -14.36
C SER A 6 33.29 12.79 -13.77
N SER A 7 32.19 13.42 -13.43
CA SER A 7 32.18 14.49 -12.43
C SER A 7 31.00 14.22 -11.49
N GLY A 8 31.26 13.33 -10.54
CA GLY A 8 30.44 13.20 -9.35
C GLY A 8 30.73 14.38 -8.43
N THR A 9 29.86 15.37 -8.46
CA THR A 9 29.74 16.35 -7.38
C THR A 9 28.67 15.80 -6.44
N ASN A 10 29.10 15.37 -5.26
CA ASN A 10 28.24 14.86 -4.19
C ASN A 10 27.21 15.94 -3.80
N LEU A 11 25.96 15.74 -4.23
CA LEU A 11 24.80 16.55 -3.87
C LEU A 11 24.29 16.24 -2.45
N GLY A 12 25.20 15.88 -1.54
CA GLY A 12 24.91 15.51 -0.15
C GLY A 12 25.58 16.41 0.90
N ASP A 13 26.35 17.40 0.48
CA ASP A 13 27.17 18.24 1.39
C ASP A 13 26.74 19.72 1.43
N ILE A 14 25.64 20.08 0.75
CA ILE A 14 25.00 21.39 0.93
C ILE A 14 23.79 21.16 1.84
N GLY A 15 24.03 21.33 3.14
CA GLY A 15 23.03 21.22 4.20
C GLY A 15 21.93 22.28 4.05
N LEU A 16 20.96 21.99 3.19
CA LEU A 16 19.69 22.69 3.13
C LEU A 16 18.62 21.68 3.57
N SER A 17 18.26 21.79 4.84
CA SER A 17 17.13 21.12 5.46
C SER A 17 15.88 21.37 4.63
N SER A 18 15.47 20.34 3.91
CA SER A 18 14.26 20.28 3.11
C SER A 18 13.02 20.62 3.96
N VAL A 19 12.32 21.68 3.55
CA VAL A 19 10.86 21.82 3.57
C VAL A 19 10.17 21.45 4.89
N LYS A 20 10.06 22.42 5.81
CA LYS A 20 9.03 22.39 6.87
C LYS A 20 7.67 22.65 6.21
N ARG A 21 6.98 21.59 5.75
CA ARG A 21 5.54 21.63 5.45
C ARG A 21 4.81 21.93 6.77
N ALA A 22 4.42 23.18 6.99
CA ALA A 22 3.47 23.54 8.01
C ALA A 22 2.10 22.95 7.62
N SER A 23 1.77 21.77 8.16
CA SER A 23 0.38 21.31 8.20
C SER A 23 -0.35 22.19 9.20
N VAL A 24 -1.22 23.07 8.70
CA VAL A 24 -2.14 23.87 9.52
C VAL A 24 -3.15 22.92 10.17
N SER A 25 -2.76 22.36 11.32
CA SER A 25 -3.69 21.71 12.24
C SER A 25 -4.21 22.80 13.18
N HIS A 26 -5.44 23.24 12.96
CA HIS A 26 -6.18 24.01 13.95
C HIS A 26 -6.36 23.13 15.20
N HIS A 27 -5.52 23.34 16.21
CA HIS A 27 -5.70 22.80 17.55
C HIS A 27 -6.35 23.87 18.43
N ASN A 28 -7.64 23.66 18.73
CA ASN A 28 -8.37 24.43 19.72
C ASN A 28 -7.91 24.01 21.15
N PRO A 29 -7.83 24.93 22.13
CA PRO A 29 -7.29 24.63 23.45
C PRO A 29 -8.28 23.83 24.31
N PRO A 30 -7.82 22.95 25.23
CA PRO A 30 -8.71 22.20 26.09
C PRO A 30 -9.05 23.03 27.33
N ASN A 31 -10.34 23.33 27.49
CA ASN A 31 -10.88 23.69 28.81
C ASN A 31 -11.84 22.61 29.30
N THR A 32 -11.83 22.45 30.61
CA THR A 32 -12.27 21.31 31.39
C THR A 32 -13.79 21.09 31.49
N ALA A 33 -14.13 19.82 31.72
CA ALA A 33 -15.32 19.27 32.41
C ALA A 33 -16.61 19.01 31.60
N GLY A 34 -17.01 17.74 31.54
CA GLY A 34 -18.36 17.32 31.11
C GLY A 34 -18.44 15.91 30.55
N SER A 35 -18.62 14.93 31.43
CA SER A 35 -18.85 13.50 31.14
C SER A 35 -19.96 13.23 30.11
N LEU A 36 -19.72 12.36 29.11
CA LEU A 36 -20.58 11.18 28.87
C LEU A 36 -19.90 10.13 27.98
N LYS A 37 -20.06 8.86 28.38
CA LYS A 37 -19.53 7.65 27.73
C LYS A 37 -20.40 7.24 26.54
N THR A 38 -19.80 6.71 25.47
CA THR A 38 -20.43 5.65 24.67
C THR A 38 -19.40 4.62 24.21
N TYR A 39 -19.79 3.36 24.40
CA TYR A 39 -19.03 2.14 24.16
C TYR A 39 -18.93 1.83 22.66
N HIS A 40 -17.75 1.40 22.22
CA HIS A 40 -17.62 0.50 21.08
C HIS A 40 -17.35 -0.91 21.61
N THR A 41 -18.25 -1.82 21.26
CA THR A 41 -18.02 -3.27 21.32
C THR A 41 -18.04 -3.84 19.90
N PRO A 42 -17.33 -4.98 19.68
CA PRO A 42 -16.74 -5.35 18.41
C PRO A 42 -17.43 -6.55 17.74
N GLY A 43 -17.16 -6.74 16.44
CA GLY A 43 -17.58 -7.91 15.64
C GLY A 43 -16.62 -8.12 14.45
N PRO A 44 -16.61 -9.32 13.82
CA PRO A 44 -15.58 -10.32 14.13
C PRO A 44 -14.60 -10.65 13.00
N SER A 45 -13.46 -11.17 13.46
CA SER A 45 -12.45 -12.06 12.89
C SER A 45 -12.67 -12.67 11.49
N ALA A 46 -11.61 -12.60 10.68
CA ALA A 46 -10.97 -13.76 10.05
C ALA A 46 -9.57 -13.35 9.57
N ASP A 47 -8.53 -13.86 10.23
CA ASP A 47 -7.40 -14.41 9.49
C ASP A 47 -6.52 -15.24 10.42
N ALA A 48 -6.40 -16.50 10.05
CA ALA A 48 -5.54 -17.48 10.66
C ALA A 48 -4.19 -17.39 9.96
N ASP A 49 -3.11 -17.17 10.70
CA ASP A 49 -1.94 -18.00 10.48
C ASP A 49 -0.97 -18.10 11.66
N ARG A 50 -0.34 -19.26 11.68
CA ARG A 50 0.40 -19.89 12.75
C ARG A 50 1.76 -19.22 12.98
N ARG A 51 2.20 -19.09 14.23
CA ARG A 51 3.44 -19.72 14.74
C ARG A 51 3.71 -19.43 16.22
N SER A 52 4.12 -20.50 16.87
CA SER A 52 4.58 -20.69 18.25
C SER A 52 5.83 -19.89 18.62
N SER A 53 5.91 -19.41 19.87
CA SER A 53 7.08 -19.68 20.71
C SER A 53 6.70 -19.61 22.20
N VAL A 54 6.75 -20.79 22.80
CA VAL A 54 6.69 -21.01 24.25
C VAL A 54 8.10 -20.76 24.78
N TYR A 55 8.26 -19.84 25.74
CA TYR A 55 9.40 -19.87 26.65
C TYR A 55 8.91 -19.97 28.08
N ARG A 56 9.47 -20.97 28.76
CA ARG A 56 9.07 -21.54 30.05
C ARG A 56 9.97 -20.96 31.13
N GLY A 57 9.40 -20.30 32.13
CA GLY A 57 10.07 -19.90 33.38
C GLY A 57 9.39 -20.56 34.58
N ARG A 58 10.19 -21.27 35.38
CA ARG A 58 9.83 -22.31 36.36
C ARG A 58 8.93 -21.91 37.56
N PRO A 59 8.30 -22.92 38.22
CA PRO A 59 7.49 -22.75 39.42
C PRO A 59 8.33 -22.86 40.70
N SER A 60 7.87 -22.20 41.77
CA SER A 60 8.11 -22.66 43.14
C SER A 60 6.86 -22.42 43.98
N ALA A 61 6.39 -23.50 44.57
CA ALA A 61 5.24 -23.57 45.45
C ALA A 61 5.72 -23.72 46.90
N ALA A 62 5.11 -22.96 47.81
CA ALA A 62 4.96 -23.26 49.25
C ALA A 62 3.96 -22.22 49.81
N ALA A 63 2.70 -22.58 50.01
CA ALA A 63 2.10 -23.03 51.29
C ALA A 63 2.12 -21.92 52.37
N GLY A 64 1.03 -21.18 52.53
CA GLY A 64 0.09 -21.37 53.65
C GLY A 64 -0.76 -20.12 53.96
N PRO A 65 -1.80 -20.21 54.80
CA PRO A 65 -3.16 -19.78 54.44
C PRO A 65 -3.69 -18.61 55.27
N MET A 66 -4.66 -17.84 54.74
CA MET A 66 -5.90 -17.45 55.44
C MET A 66 -6.80 -16.59 54.55
N GLY A 67 -8.10 -16.78 54.73
CA GLY A 67 -9.18 -16.36 53.85
C GLY A 67 -9.40 -14.85 53.74
N GLY A 68 -10.06 -14.47 52.65
CA GLY A 68 -10.56 -13.13 52.42
C GLY A 68 -11.13 -12.99 51.02
N SER A 69 -12.28 -13.61 50.75
CA SER A 69 -13.06 -13.33 49.56
C SER A 69 -13.39 -11.84 49.53
N GLN A 70 -12.92 -11.11 48.52
CA GLN A 70 -13.38 -9.75 48.27
C GLN A 70 -13.79 -9.59 46.81
N SER A 71 -15.06 -9.23 46.71
CA SER A 71 -15.95 -9.10 45.58
C SER A 71 -15.46 -8.26 44.41
N PHE A 72 -15.90 -8.69 43.24
CA PHE A 72 -15.81 -8.10 41.90
C PHE A 72 -16.64 -6.79 41.74
N PHE A 73 -16.74 -5.94 42.77
CA PHE A 73 -17.47 -4.67 42.67
C PHE A 73 -16.50 -3.50 42.50
N GLN A 74 -16.75 -2.69 41.47
CA GLN A 74 -16.01 -1.49 41.08
C GLN A 74 -15.54 -0.65 42.28
N GLN A 75 -14.23 -0.64 42.54
CA GLN A 75 -13.60 0.43 43.31
C GLN A 75 -13.29 1.60 42.37
N ALA A 76 -13.73 2.80 42.76
CA ALA A 76 -13.24 4.05 42.18
C ALA A 76 -11.70 4.08 42.22
N PRO A 77 -11.03 4.77 41.26
CA PRO A 77 -9.57 4.78 41.23
C PRO A 77 -9.01 5.29 42.56
N GLN A 78 -8.18 4.45 43.18
CA GLN A 78 -7.39 4.79 44.35
C GLN A 78 -6.66 6.12 44.09
N ALA A 79 -6.77 7.08 45.01
CA ALA A 79 -5.96 8.29 44.96
C ALA A 79 -4.50 7.89 44.78
N ALA A 80 -3.85 8.40 43.73
CA ALA A 80 -2.45 8.12 43.46
C ALA A 80 -1.64 8.40 44.74
N GLY A 81 -0.91 7.39 45.23
CA GLY A 81 0.01 7.55 46.35
C GLY A 81 1.04 8.64 46.05
N VAL A 82 1.74 9.13 47.08
CA VAL A 82 2.76 10.17 46.93
C VAL A 82 3.73 9.79 45.80
N PRO A 83 3.82 10.58 44.71
CA PRO A 83 4.70 10.28 43.59
C PRO A 83 6.14 10.12 44.10
N ARG A 84 6.78 9.01 43.74
CA ARG A 84 8.17 8.77 44.10
C ARG A 84 9.08 9.65 43.23
N ASP A 85 10.03 10.32 43.86
CA ASP A 85 11.02 11.13 43.15
C ASP A 85 11.87 10.25 42.21
N PRO A 86 11.85 10.49 40.88
CA PRO A 86 12.62 9.75 39.90
C PRO A 86 14.10 10.18 39.85
N ARG A 87 14.45 11.32 40.47
CA ARG A 87 15.83 11.80 40.47
C ARG A 87 16.69 10.88 41.33
N PRO A 88 17.91 10.50 40.88
CA PRO A 88 18.81 9.62 41.64
C PRO A 88 19.50 10.39 42.78
N LEU A 89 18.72 10.94 43.72
CA LEU A 89 19.22 11.78 44.82
C LEU A 89 20.12 11.02 45.79
N LYS A 90 20.10 9.68 45.79
CA LYS A 90 21.01 8.85 46.59
C LYS A 90 22.38 8.61 45.92
N ASP A 91 22.51 8.88 44.63
CA ASP A 91 23.77 8.74 43.91
C ASP A 91 24.71 9.90 44.25
N ARG A 92 25.92 9.57 44.70
CA ARG A 92 26.91 10.54 45.13
C ARG A 92 27.46 11.38 43.98
N SER A 93 27.57 10.79 42.79
CA SER A 93 28.03 11.51 41.59
C SER A 93 27.00 12.55 41.14
N TYR A 94 25.71 12.17 41.15
CA TYR A 94 24.60 13.06 40.86
C TYR A 94 24.51 14.21 41.86
N GLN A 95 24.62 13.92 43.17
CA GLN A 95 24.67 14.96 44.21
C GLN A 95 25.81 15.96 43.99
N ALA A 96 27.02 15.48 43.65
CA ALA A 96 28.17 16.35 43.40
C ALA A 96 27.90 17.29 42.22
N ARG A 97 27.31 16.79 41.13
CA ARG A 97 26.91 17.59 39.97
C ARG A 97 25.87 18.65 40.35
N LEU A 98 24.78 18.27 41.05
CA LEU A 98 23.74 19.22 41.46
C LEU A 98 24.32 20.33 42.35
N GLY A 99 25.19 19.95 43.29
CA GLY A 99 25.84 20.92 44.19
C GLY A 99 26.79 21.86 43.47
N GLN A 100 27.51 21.38 42.46
CA GLN A 100 28.39 22.22 41.64
C GLN A 100 27.58 23.20 40.79
N GLU A 101 26.53 22.74 40.08
CA GLU A 101 25.65 23.60 39.28
C GLU A 101 25.00 24.69 40.14
N LEU A 102 24.52 24.32 41.34
CA LEU A 102 23.94 25.27 42.28
C LEU A 102 24.97 26.29 42.78
N LEU A 103 26.18 25.86 43.12
CA LEU A 103 27.25 26.76 43.57
C LEU A 103 27.66 27.74 42.47
N GLU A 104 27.82 27.24 41.25
CA GLU A 104 28.14 28.06 40.08
C GLU A 104 27.05 29.11 39.82
N TYR A 105 25.78 28.71 39.88
CA TYR A 105 24.67 29.64 39.72
C TYR A 105 24.64 30.73 40.81
N LEU A 106 24.83 30.34 42.08
CA LEU A 106 24.88 31.29 43.19
C LEU A 106 26.04 32.28 43.05
N ALA A 107 27.21 31.82 42.60
CA ALA A 107 28.37 32.66 42.35
C ALA A 107 28.17 33.63 41.17
N GLN A 108 27.63 33.14 40.05
CA GLN A 108 27.37 33.95 38.84
C GLN A 108 26.35 35.08 39.09
N ASN A 109 25.46 34.90 40.06
CA ASN A 109 24.37 35.82 40.36
C ASN A 109 24.55 36.54 41.70
N ASN A 110 25.79 36.64 42.19
CA ASN A 110 26.17 37.46 43.35
C ASN A 110 25.43 37.15 44.67
N PHE A 111 25.06 35.88 44.90
CA PHE A 111 24.35 35.46 46.13
C PHE A 111 25.02 35.97 47.43
N GLU A 112 26.33 35.79 47.55
CA GLU A 112 27.06 36.16 48.79
C GLU A 112 27.02 37.66 49.06
N MET A 113 26.94 38.47 48.01
CA MET A 113 26.86 39.94 48.11
C MET A 113 25.45 40.37 48.50
N GLU A 114 24.41 39.81 47.89
CA GLU A 114 23.01 40.17 48.16
C GLU A 114 22.56 39.71 49.56
N MET A 115 22.95 38.51 49.97
CA MET A 115 22.57 37.95 51.27
C MET A 115 23.55 38.27 52.40
N ASN A 116 24.70 38.89 52.09
CA ASN A 116 25.80 39.14 53.03
C ASN A 116 26.15 37.89 53.87
N HIS A 117 26.17 36.72 53.23
CA HIS A 117 26.38 35.42 53.85
C HIS A 117 27.31 34.58 52.99
N LYS A 118 28.45 34.15 53.57
CA LYS A 118 29.39 33.25 52.92
C LYS A 118 28.99 31.81 53.15
N LEU A 119 28.97 31.01 52.08
CA LEU A 119 28.63 29.59 52.19
C LEU A 119 29.74 28.80 52.90
N SER A 120 29.35 27.75 53.63
CA SER A 120 30.31 26.83 54.26
C SER A 120 31.15 26.08 53.21
N ASP A 121 32.45 25.89 53.47
CA ASP A 121 33.39 25.16 52.59
C ASP A 121 32.92 23.74 52.24
N ASN A 122 32.06 23.13 53.07
CA ASN A 122 31.49 21.80 52.87
C ASN A 122 29.99 21.80 52.52
N PHE A 123 29.45 22.93 52.03
CA PHE A 123 28.03 23.10 51.69
C PHE A 123 27.45 21.94 50.86
N THR A 124 28.17 21.47 49.84
CA THR A 124 27.72 20.39 48.96
C THR A 124 27.49 19.06 49.70
N LYS A 125 28.17 18.82 50.82
CA LYS A 125 28.10 17.56 51.58
C LYS A 125 27.27 17.66 52.85
N SER A 126 27.43 18.76 53.60
CA SER A 126 26.81 18.98 54.90
C SER A 126 26.67 20.48 55.15
N PRO A 127 25.62 21.11 54.61
CA PRO A 127 25.38 22.53 54.79
C PRO A 127 24.93 22.84 56.21
N THR A 128 25.16 24.08 56.63
CA THR A 128 24.56 24.58 57.86
C THR A 128 23.08 24.89 57.63
N GLN A 129 22.29 24.93 58.72
CA GLN A 129 20.89 25.35 58.63
C GLN A 129 20.77 26.78 58.08
N LYS A 130 21.73 27.67 58.37
CA LYS A 130 21.77 29.04 57.84
C LYS A 130 22.00 29.06 56.33
N ASP A 131 22.90 28.21 55.81
CA ASP A 131 23.17 28.11 54.37
C ASP A 131 21.88 27.75 53.62
N PHE A 132 21.16 26.72 54.07
CA PHE A 132 19.90 26.33 53.45
C PHE A 132 18.86 27.45 53.51
N ASN A 133 18.70 28.11 54.65
CA ASN A 133 17.70 29.16 54.83
C ASN A 133 17.95 30.33 53.87
N TYR A 134 19.18 30.84 53.80
CA TYR A 134 19.50 31.97 52.92
C TYR A 134 19.42 31.60 51.45
N ILE A 135 19.90 30.41 51.05
CA ILE A 135 19.78 29.96 49.66
C ILE A 135 18.30 29.79 49.27
N PHE A 136 17.48 29.20 50.15
CA PHE A 136 16.05 29.03 49.88
C PHE A 136 15.36 30.39 49.73
N GLN A 137 15.59 31.32 50.66
CA GLN A 137 15.00 32.67 50.60
C GLN A 137 15.42 33.40 49.34
N TRP A 138 16.71 33.30 48.97
CA TRP A 138 17.25 33.96 47.79
C TRP A 138 16.67 33.37 46.50
N LEU A 139 16.67 32.04 46.36
CA LEU A 139 16.08 31.37 45.19
C LEU A 139 14.57 31.64 45.09
N TYR A 140 13.87 31.66 46.22
CA TYR A 140 12.45 31.99 46.24
C TYR A 140 12.19 33.44 45.80
N HIS A 141 13.01 34.40 46.25
CA HIS A 141 12.90 35.80 45.84
C HIS A 141 13.15 36.00 44.33
N ARG A 142 13.95 35.13 43.70
CA ARG A 142 14.11 35.12 42.23
C ARG A 142 12.89 34.59 41.48
N VAL A 143 12.05 33.80 42.14
CA VAL A 143 10.77 33.31 41.57
C VAL A 143 9.65 34.31 41.85
N ASP A 144 9.63 34.89 43.06
CA ASP A 144 8.66 35.90 43.49
C ASP A 144 9.37 37.05 44.22
N PRO A 145 9.71 38.14 43.50
CA PRO A 145 10.39 39.31 44.08
C PRO A 145 9.54 40.06 45.12
N SER A 146 8.22 39.85 45.13
CA SER A 146 7.31 40.59 46.03
C SER A 146 7.18 39.92 47.41
N TYR A 147 7.60 38.66 47.54
CA TYR A 147 7.41 37.88 48.76
C TYR A 147 8.36 38.31 49.89
N ARG A 148 7.79 38.44 51.09
CA ARG A 148 8.54 38.76 52.33
C ARG A 148 8.31 37.66 53.37
N PHE A 149 9.39 37.00 53.77
CA PHE A 149 9.37 35.99 54.82
C PHE A 149 9.10 36.63 56.19
N GLN A 150 8.11 36.15 56.94
CA GLN A 150 7.68 36.75 58.22
C GLN A 150 7.85 35.82 59.42
N LYS A 151 7.71 34.52 59.22
CA LYS A 151 7.83 33.45 60.21
C LYS A 151 9.12 32.67 59.98
N ASN A 152 9.39 31.75 60.90
CA ASN A 152 10.51 30.82 60.76
C ASN A 152 10.35 29.99 59.48
N ILE A 153 11.47 29.77 58.81
CA ILE A 153 11.57 29.09 57.51
C ILE A 153 10.93 27.69 57.50
N ASP A 154 10.97 26.96 58.63
CA ASP A 154 10.40 25.62 58.77
C ASP A 154 8.87 25.62 58.70
N GLN A 155 8.24 26.77 58.96
CA GLN A 155 6.79 26.97 58.88
C GLN A 155 6.34 27.48 57.51
N GLU A 156 7.19 28.25 56.83
CA GLU A 156 6.85 28.86 55.53
C GLU A 156 7.24 27.99 54.34
N VAL A 157 8.31 27.19 54.42
CA VAL A 157 8.74 26.33 53.31
C VAL A 157 7.64 25.34 52.87
N PRO A 158 6.95 24.58 53.75
CA PRO A 158 5.93 23.63 53.30
C PRO A 158 4.76 24.25 52.50
N PRO A 159 4.11 25.36 52.95
CA PRO A 159 3.07 26.00 52.14
C PRO A 159 3.63 26.62 50.86
N LEU A 160 4.84 27.18 50.87
CA LEU A 160 5.48 27.73 49.67
C LEU A 160 5.75 26.65 48.61
N LEU A 161 6.24 25.48 49.01
CA LEU A 161 6.43 24.35 48.08
C LEU A 161 5.12 23.86 47.48
N LYS A 162 4.04 23.88 48.27
CA LYS A 162 2.69 23.56 47.77
C LYS A 162 2.20 24.60 46.76
N GLN A 163 2.46 25.88 47.01
CA GLN A 163 2.10 26.98 46.10
C GLN A 163 2.89 26.94 44.79
N LEU A 164 4.21 26.67 44.86
CA LEU A 164 5.07 26.45 43.70
C LEU A 164 4.76 25.13 42.95
N ARG A 165 3.78 24.34 43.44
CA ARG A 165 3.42 23.02 42.90
C ARG A 165 4.62 22.10 42.78
N TYR A 166 5.51 22.15 43.76
CA TYR A 166 6.67 21.27 43.81
C TYR A 166 6.20 19.81 43.82
N PRO A 167 6.60 18.95 42.86
CA PRO A 167 6.01 17.62 42.70
C PRO A 167 6.20 16.65 43.87
N TYR A 168 7.16 16.93 44.76
CA TYR A 168 7.52 16.08 45.89
C TYR A 168 7.30 16.77 47.24
N GLU A 169 6.45 17.80 47.30
CA GLU A 169 6.14 18.56 48.50
C GLU A 169 5.62 17.68 49.64
N ARG A 170 4.83 16.65 49.32
CA ARG A 170 4.28 15.70 50.31
C ARG A 170 5.33 14.80 50.96
N SER A 171 6.51 14.69 50.36
CA SER A 171 7.62 13.87 50.89
C SER A 171 8.49 14.64 51.89
N ILE A 172 8.32 15.96 51.98
CA ILE A 172 9.11 16.85 52.83
C ILE A 172 8.26 17.28 54.03
N THR A 173 8.72 16.95 55.24
CA THR A 173 8.02 17.29 56.48
C THR A 173 8.67 18.46 57.22
N LYS A 174 7.87 19.17 58.04
CA LYS A 174 8.34 20.29 58.88
C LYS A 174 9.55 19.92 59.74
N SER A 175 9.54 18.73 60.34
CA SER A 175 10.65 18.24 61.20
C SER A 175 11.95 18.03 60.42
N GLN A 176 11.88 17.65 59.14
CA GLN A 176 13.07 17.51 58.30
C GLN A 176 13.64 18.88 57.90
N ILE A 177 12.80 19.90 57.71
CA ILE A 177 13.24 21.26 57.37
C ILE A 177 13.90 21.96 58.56
N ALA A 178 13.52 21.60 59.79
CA ALA A 178 14.18 22.11 61.00
C ALA A 178 15.64 21.62 61.16
N ALA A 179 16.04 20.57 60.44
CA ALA A 179 17.38 19.98 60.49
C ALA A 179 17.84 19.46 59.10
N VAL A 180 18.12 20.38 58.18
CA VAL A 180 18.40 20.07 56.76
C VAL A 180 19.77 19.44 56.49
N GLY A 181 20.75 19.67 57.36
CA GLY A 181 22.13 19.16 57.23
C GLY A 181 22.33 17.69 57.61
N GLY A 182 21.25 16.96 57.93
CA GLY A 182 21.29 15.56 58.34
C GLY A 182 21.20 14.56 57.18
N GLN A 183 20.72 13.35 57.46
CA GLN A 183 20.61 12.24 56.49
C GLN A 183 19.75 12.57 55.25
N ASN A 184 18.86 13.58 55.34
CA ASN A 184 17.94 13.98 54.27
C ASN A 184 18.48 15.13 53.40
N TRP A 185 19.75 15.54 53.54
CA TRP A 185 20.34 16.63 52.75
C TRP A 185 20.18 16.44 51.25
N SER A 186 20.30 15.22 50.73
CA SER A 186 20.11 14.93 49.31
C SER A 186 18.75 15.36 48.77
N THR A 187 17.70 15.31 49.59
CA THR A 187 16.34 15.74 49.24
C THR A 187 16.26 17.26 49.15
N PHE A 188 16.89 17.97 50.10
CA PHE A 188 16.94 19.43 50.11
C PHE A 188 17.85 19.99 49.02
N LEU A 189 18.98 19.34 48.72
CA LEU A 189 19.82 19.68 47.58
C LEU A 189 19.04 19.53 46.26
N GLY A 190 18.29 18.43 46.11
CA GLY A 190 17.40 18.25 44.97
C GLY A 190 16.30 19.32 44.91
N LEU A 191 15.77 19.76 46.05
CA LEU A 191 14.80 20.85 46.10
C LEU A 191 15.42 22.18 45.65
N LEU A 192 16.55 22.58 46.22
CA LEU A 192 17.21 23.84 45.86
C LEU A 192 17.65 23.85 44.40
N HIS A 193 18.16 22.74 43.88
CA HIS A 193 18.48 22.60 42.46
C HIS A 193 17.24 22.74 41.58
N TRP A 194 16.10 22.16 41.98
CA TRP A 194 14.86 22.35 41.25
C TRP A 194 14.38 23.82 41.26
N MET A 195 14.48 24.51 42.40
CA MET A 195 14.14 25.93 42.49
C MET A 195 15.08 26.80 41.64
N MET A 196 16.36 26.47 41.59
CA MET A 196 17.33 27.11 40.68
C MET A 196 16.91 26.92 39.22
N GLN A 197 16.53 25.70 38.82
CA GLN A 197 16.06 25.44 37.46
C GLN A 197 14.76 26.18 37.14
N LEU A 198 13.86 26.30 38.12
CA LEU A 198 12.64 27.11 37.97
C LEU A 198 12.98 28.59 37.78
N ALA A 199 13.88 29.16 38.59
CA ALA A 199 14.32 30.54 38.44
C ALA A 199 15.00 30.79 37.08
N ASN A 200 15.88 29.87 36.64
CA ASN A 200 16.50 29.91 35.31
C ASN A 200 15.45 29.86 34.19
N MET A 201 14.47 28.97 34.30
CA MET A 201 13.39 28.87 33.33
C MET A 201 12.63 30.20 33.23
N LEU A 202 12.18 30.76 34.35
CA LEU A 202 11.43 32.03 34.39
C LEU A 202 12.23 33.19 33.77
N GLU A 203 13.52 33.29 34.09
CA GLU A 203 14.39 34.30 33.50
C GLU A 203 14.54 34.13 31.98
N ARG A 204 14.66 32.89 31.49
CA ARG A 204 14.72 32.62 30.05
C ARG A 204 13.42 32.94 29.33
N TYR A 205 12.26 32.73 29.97
CA TYR A 205 10.97 33.19 29.46
C TYR A 205 10.91 34.71 29.35
N SER A 206 11.35 35.43 30.39
CA SER A 206 11.39 36.90 30.34
C SER A 206 12.37 37.48 29.30
N ARG A 207 13.32 36.67 28.84
CA ARG A 207 14.30 37.04 27.80
C ARG A 207 13.93 36.52 26.41
N HIS A 208 12.70 36.02 26.22
CA HIS A 208 12.20 35.52 24.93
C HIS A 208 13.04 34.39 24.32
N GLN A 209 13.75 33.60 25.14
CA GLN A 209 14.66 32.55 24.65
C GLN A 209 13.95 31.27 24.19
N TYR A 210 12.64 31.18 24.43
CA TYR A 210 11.83 30.03 24.06
C TYR A 210 10.90 30.30 22.87
N ASP A 211 10.90 31.52 22.32
CA ASP A 211 9.99 31.93 21.24
C ASP A 211 10.12 31.02 20.00
N ASP A 212 11.34 30.70 19.58
CA ASP A 212 11.59 29.78 18.45
C ASP A 212 11.08 28.36 18.73
N ALA A 213 11.20 27.89 19.98
CA ALA A 213 10.71 26.57 20.39
C ALA A 213 9.18 26.53 20.49
N CYS A 214 8.55 27.63 20.90
CA CYS A 214 7.10 27.81 20.87
C CYS A 214 6.58 27.80 19.42
N LEU A 215 7.27 28.50 18.52
CA LEU A 215 6.93 28.54 17.10
C LEU A 215 7.04 27.15 16.46
N GLU A 216 8.06 26.37 16.81
CA GLU A 216 8.19 24.97 16.38
C GLU A 216 7.08 24.06 16.93
N ALA A 217 6.56 24.36 18.12
CA ALA A 217 5.38 23.70 18.68
C ALA A 217 4.05 24.20 18.09
N GLY A 218 4.10 25.14 17.13
CA GLY A 218 2.92 25.70 16.45
C GLY A 218 2.24 26.86 17.19
N VAL A 219 2.91 27.45 18.18
CA VAL A 219 2.40 28.60 18.94
C VAL A 219 3.31 29.80 18.65
N ASP A 220 2.83 30.73 17.83
CA ASP A 220 3.54 31.99 17.58
C ASP A 220 3.27 32.97 18.73
N VAL A 221 4.28 33.18 19.57
CA VAL A 221 4.26 34.12 20.69
C VAL A 221 4.96 35.44 20.39
N ALA A 222 5.64 35.54 19.24
CA ALA A 222 6.47 36.70 18.92
C ALA A 222 5.62 37.97 18.69
N GLY A 223 4.48 37.81 18.01
CA GLY A 223 3.52 38.90 17.81
C GLY A 223 2.92 39.37 19.14
N ASP A 224 2.49 38.44 19.97
CA ASP A 224 1.92 38.73 21.30
C ASP A 224 2.93 39.46 22.19
N ASN A 225 4.19 39.02 22.22
CA ASN A 225 5.26 39.67 22.98
C ASN A 225 5.43 41.15 22.58
N ILE A 226 5.45 41.43 21.27
CA ILE A 226 5.57 42.80 20.74
C ILE A 226 4.34 43.66 21.15
N ILE A 227 3.14 43.08 21.10
CA ILE A 227 1.90 43.77 21.48
C ILE A 227 1.86 44.02 22.99
N PHE A 228 2.25 43.05 23.81
CA PHE A 228 2.28 43.20 25.27
C PHE A 228 3.32 44.22 25.72
N ASP A 229 4.48 44.29 25.07
CA ASP A 229 5.47 45.33 25.32
C ASP A 229 4.92 46.72 24.98
N PHE A 230 4.23 46.85 23.85
CA PHE A 230 3.54 48.09 23.49
C PHE A 230 2.48 48.48 24.53
N LEU A 231 1.57 47.56 24.86
CA LEU A 231 0.48 47.81 25.80
C LEU A 231 1.02 48.15 27.20
N THR A 232 2.05 47.44 27.67
CA THR A 232 2.62 47.66 29.00
C THR A 232 3.25 49.05 29.10
N ASN A 233 4.06 49.45 28.13
CA ASN A 233 4.73 50.75 28.14
C ASN A 233 3.74 51.89 27.90
N ALA A 234 2.82 51.75 26.94
CA ALA A 234 1.80 52.75 26.67
C ALA A 234 0.85 52.93 27.86
N TYR A 235 0.47 51.83 28.54
CA TYR A 235 -0.39 51.89 29.71
C TYR A 235 0.32 52.47 30.94
N GLN A 236 1.61 52.17 31.13
CA GLN A 236 2.42 52.82 32.17
C GLN A 236 2.51 54.33 31.96
N ASP A 237 2.78 54.76 30.73
CA ASP A 237 2.84 56.20 30.42
C ASP A 237 1.47 56.85 30.61
N TRP A 238 0.39 56.18 30.21
CA TRP A 238 -0.98 56.65 30.46
C TRP A 238 -1.31 56.77 31.96
N LEU A 239 -0.92 55.80 32.79
CA LEU A 239 -1.11 55.87 34.25
C LEU A 239 -0.31 56.99 34.92
N ASN A 240 0.78 57.43 34.30
CA ASN A 240 1.61 58.53 34.79
C ASN A 240 1.18 59.90 34.24
N MET A 241 0.14 59.96 33.39
CA MET A 241 -0.43 61.21 32.92
C MET A 241 -1.24 61.89 34.02
N ASP A 242 -1.36 63.21 33.92
CA ASP A 242 -2.23 63.98 34.79
C ASP A 242 -3.70 63.69 34.45
N ASP A 243 -4.57 63.70 35.47
CA ASP A 243 -6.01 63.45 35.30
C ASP A 243 -6.69 64.55 34.44
N GLU A 244 -6.03 65.70 34.28
CA GLU A 244 -6.44 66.82 33.40
C GLU A 244 -5.89 66.71 31.96
N ALA A 245 -5.13 65.65 31.62
CA ALA A 245 -4.60 65.47 30.28
C ALA A 245 -5.74 65.28 29.26
N GLY A 246 -5.78 66.15 28.24
CA GLY A 246 -6.73 66.05 27.14
C GLY A 246 -6.37 64.95 26.14
N ASP A 247 -7.34 64.56 25.30
CA ASP A 247 -7.19 63.50 24.30
C ASP A 247 -5.99 63.72 23.36
N GLU A 248 -5.66 64.97 23.02
CA GLU A 248 -4.50 65.30 22.16
C GLU A 248 -3.15 64.96 22.80
N ASP A 249 -3.03 65.05 24.12
CA ASP A 249 -1.79 64.77 24.83
C ASP A 249 -1.61 63.26 25.05
N VAL A 250 -2.71 62.54 25.24
CA VAL A 250 -2.76 61.07 25.22
C VAL A 250 -2.32 60.55 23.85
N GLU A 251 -2.83 61.12 22.76
CA GLU A 251 -2.48 60.70 21.40
C GLU A 251 -0.99 60.94 21.10
N LYS A 252 -0.44 62.11 21.45
CA LYS A 252 0.99 62.41 21.27
C LYS A 252 1.90 61.45 22.02
N ALA A 253 1.52 61.07 23.24
CA ALA A 253 2.26 60.11 24.03
C ALA A 253 2.17 58.68 23.49
N LEU A 254 1.07 58.33 22.81
CA LEU A 254 0.88 57.01 22.20
C LEU A 254 1.69 56.81 20.90
N VAL A 255 1.88 57.88 20.11
CA VAL A 255 2.63 57.85 18.83
C VAL A 255 3.99 57.15 18.91
N PRO A 256 4.91 57.47 19.85
CA PRO A 256 6.21 56.80 19.92
C PRO A 256 6.09 55.31 20.20
N HIS A 257 5.10 54.88 20.99
CA HIS A 257 4.84 53.46 21.27
C HIS A 257 4.36 52.73 20.02
N VAL A 258 3.43 53.33 19.25
CA VAL A 258 2.95 52.75 17.99
C VAL A 258 4.08 52.63 16.96
N GLN A 259 4.94 53.64 16.85
CA GLN A 259 6.11 53.58 15.98
C GLN A 259 7.12 52.52 16.45
N GLY A 260 7.30 52.36 17.76
CA GLY A 260 8.13 51.32 18.35
C GLY A 260 7.62 49.92 18.00
N MET A 261 6.32 49.70 18.13
CA MET A 261 5.63 48.45 17.76
C MET A 261 5.78 48.16 16.26
N ALA A 262 5.53 49.15 15.39
CA ALA A 262 5.69 48.98 13.94
C ALA A 262 7.11 48.55 13.55
N ARG A 263 8.13 49.19 14.12
CA ARG A 263 9.54 48.81 13.90
C ARG A 263 9.86 47.42 14.43
N ALA A 264 9.25 46.99 15.53
CA ALA A 264 9.44 45.65 16.07
C ALA A 264 8.83 44.58 15.15
N PHE A 265 7.62 44.82 14.62
CA PHE A 265 7.02 43.96 13.61
C PHE A 265 7.83 43.92 12.31
N GLU A 266 8.32 45.06 11.83
CA GLU A 266 9.20 45.12 10.65
C GLU A 266 10.47 44.27 10.84
N ARG A 267 11.13 44.36 12.01
CA ARG A 267 12.31 43.54 12.31
C ARG A 267 11.98 42.05 12.39
N SER A 268 10.86 41.69 13.00
CA SER A 268 10.41 40.29 13.05
C SER A 268 10.12 39.76 11.64
N ASN A 269 9.38 40.54 10.84
CA ASN A 269 8.97 40.18 9.49
C ASN A 269 10.11 40.22 8.47
N ALA A 270 11.21 40.93 8.74
CA ALA A 270 12.35 41.00 7.82
C ALA A 270 12.94 39.62 7.49
N LYS A 271 12.92 38.68 8.45
CA LYS A 271 13.35 37.30 8.23
C LYS A 271 12.45 36.59 7.21
N TYR A 272 11.13 36.73 7.37
CA TYR A 272 10.16 36.15 6.45
C TYR A 272 10.20 36.81 5.07
N ALA A 273 10.46 38.12 5.00
CA ALA A 273 10.63 38.83 3.73
C ALA A 273 11.87 38.32 2.97
N GLN A 274 12.99 38.11 3.67
CA GLN A 274 14.20 37.53 3.07
C GLN A 274 13.97 36.09 2.61
N GLU A 275 13.26 35.28 3.40
CA GLU A 275 12.91 33.90 3.02
C GLU A 275 12.01 33.87 1.78
N MET A 276 11.02 34.77 1.71
CA MET A 276 10.16 34.92 0.53
C MET A 276 10.96 35.26 -0.73
N GLU A 277 11.88 36.22 -0.65
CA GLU A 277 12.73 36.61 -1.78
C GLU A 277 13.61 35.44 -2.28
N MET A 278 14.18 34.66 -1.35
CA MET A 278 14.94 33.45 -1.72
C MET A 278 14.05 32.42 -2.43
N LEU A 279 12.86 32.15 -1.90
CA LEU A 279 11.91 31.20 -2.49
C LEU A 279 11.42 31.66 -3.87
N GLU A 280 11.14 32.95 -4.05
CA GLU A 280 10.78 33.52 -5.35
C GLU A 280 11.93 33.37 -6.37
N GLY A 281 13.17 33.59 -5.94
CA GLY A 281 14.36 33.37 -6.76
C GLY A 281 14.55 31.90 -7.17
N GLU A 282 14.37 30.97 -6.23
CA GLU A 282 14.42 29.53 -6.51
C GLU A 282 13.29 29.08 -7.45
N HIS A 283 12.08 29.57 -7.23
CA HIS A 283 10.93 29.31 -8.10
C HIS A 283 11.22 29.80 -9.52
N GLY A 284 11.75 31.02 -9.69
CA GLY A 284 12.17 31.54 -10.99
C GLY A 284 13.25 30.69 -11.66
N ARG A 285 14.24 30.20 -10.91
CA ARG A 285 15.27 29.29 -11.41
C ARG A 285 14.68 27.96 -11.88
N LEU A 286 13.81 27.35 -11.09
CA LEU A 286 13.17 26.08 -11.40
C LEU A 286 12.24 26.19 -12.61
N LEU A 287 11.48 27.27 -12.74
CA LEU A 287 10.67 27.52 -13.94
C LEU A 287 11.52 27.60 -15.20
N LYS A 288 12.68 28.27 -15.11
CA LYS A 288 13.62 28.33 -16.24
C LYS A 288 14.19 26.96 -16.58
N GLU A 289 14.55 26.17 -15.58
CA GLU A 289 15.04 24.80 -15.76
C GLU A 289 13.97 23.90 -16.41
N ILE A 290 12.72 23.98 -15.96
CA ILE A 290 11.59 23.27 -16.58
C ILE A 290 11.45 23.69 -18.04
N GLN A 291 11.48 24.99 -18.34
CA GLN A 291 11.36 25.48 -19.71
C GLN A 291 12.51 25.00 -20.60
N ASP A 292 13.74 24.99 -20.09
CA ASP A 292 14.91 24.52 -20.82
C ASP A 292 14.83 22.99 -21.05
N LEU A 293 14.33 22.22 -20.08
CA LEU A 293 14.07 20.79 -20.22
C LEU A 293 12.94 20.50 -21.21
N GLU A 294 11.85 21.26 -21.20
CA GLU A 294 10.77 21.15 -22.17
C GLU A 294 11.25 21.43 -23.60
N LYS A 295 12.16 22.39 -23.78
CA LYS A 295 12.79 22.66 -25.09
C LYS A 295 13.81 21.58 -25.50
N ALA A 296 14.55 21.04 -24.54
CA ALA A 296 15.58 20.04 -24.79
C ALA A 296 15.00 18.63 -25.01
N THR A 297 13.81 18.36 -24.49
CA THR A 297 13.12 17.08 -24.68
C THR A 297 12.46 17.08 -26.06
N PRO A 298 12.85 16.18 -26.98
CA PRO A 298 12.16 16.03 -28.25
C PRO A 298 10.69 15.70 -28.01
N ASP A 299 9.81 16.21 -28.89
CA ASP A 299 8.37 15.94 -28.86
C ASP A 299 8.10 14.45 -28.57
N PRO A 300 7.36 14.09 -27.51
CA PRO A 300 7.02 12.71 -27.17
C PRO A 300 6.47 11.92 -28.35
N ALA A 301 5.78 12.58 -29.30
CA ALA A 301 5.29 11.94 -30.52
C ALA A 301 6.41 11.39 -31.43
N VAL A 302 7.59 12.05 -31.45
CA VAL A 302 8.76 11.56 -32.19
C VAL A 302 9.33 10.32 -31.53
N LEU A 303 9.35 10.29 -30.19
CA LEU A 303 9.83 9.14 -29.43
C LEU A 303 8.89 7.93 -29.58
N ASP A 304 7.57 8.16 -29.54
CA ASP A 304 6.55 7.13 -29.79
C ASP A 304 6.65 6.58 -31.21
N ASN A 305 6.88 7.44 -32.20
CA ASN A 305 7.08 6.98 -33.58
C ASN A 305 8.37 6.15 -33.72
N HIS A 306 9.46 6.55 -33.06
CA HIS A 306 10.68 5.74 -33.00
C HIS A 306 10.46 4.41 -32.28
N PHE A 307 9.70 4.40 -31.18
CA PHE A 307 9.36 3.18 -30.46
C PHE A 307 8.55 2.22 -31.33
N ARG A 308 7.51 2.73 -32.00
CA ARG A 308 6.70 1.94 -32.94
C ARG A 308 7.55 1.36 -34.08
N ILE A 309 8.42 2.16 -34.70
CA ILE A 309 9.31 1.68 -35.76
C ILE A 309 10.23 0.56 -35.22
N MET A 310 10.77 0.72 -34.01
CA MET A 310 11.61 -0.31 -33.40
C MET A 310 10.83 -1.59 -33.04
N GLU A 311 9.57 -1.49 -32.60
CA GLU A 311 8.72 -2.65 -32.36
C GLU A 311 8.38 -3.40 -33.65
N GLU A 312 8.04 -2.67 -34.72
CA GLU A 312 7.80 -3.27 -36.04
C GLU A 312 9.05 -3.98 -36.57
N ASP A 313 10.22 -3.37 -36.44
CA ASP A 313 11.48 -3.96 -36.87
C ASP A 313 11.87 -5.17 -36.00
N LYS A 314 11.62 -5.12 -34.69
CA LYS A 314 11.79 -6.28 -33.81
C LYS A 314 10.92 -7.45 -34.27
N ALA A 315 9.65 -7.22 -34.56
CA ALA A 315 8.75 -8.28 -35.04
C ALA A 315 9.23 -8.89 -36.37
N LYS A 316 9.67 -8.05 -37.31
CA LYS A 316 10.26 -8.51 -38.59
C LYS A 316 11.52 -9.36 -38.36
N PHE A 317 12.39 -8.96 -37.43
CA PHE A 317 13.59 -9.73 -37.11
C PHE A 317 13.28 -11.05 -36.40
N GLU A 318 12.29 -11.08 -35.52
CA GLU A 318 11.84 -12.32 -34.87
C GLU A 318 11.24 -13.31 -35.88
N GLU A 319 10.43 -12.82 -36.82
CA GLU A 319 9.89 -13.64 -37.92
C GLU A 319 11.00 -14.16 -38.84
N TYR A 320 11.92 -13.29 -39.25
CA TYR A 320 13.09 -13.69 -40.05
C TYR A 320 13.94 -14.74 -39.33
N ASN A 321 14.20 -14.55 -38.03
CA ASN A 321 15.00 -15.49 -37.24
C ASN A 321 14.29 -16.84 -37.11
N THR A 322 12.97 -16.84 -36.90
CA THR A 322 12.16 -18.07 -36.87
C THR A 322 12.25 -18.82 -38.20
N LEU A 323 12.11 -18.12 -39.32
CA LEU A 323 12.23 -18.71 -40.65
C LEU A 323 13.66 -19.23 -40.92
N ALA A 324 14.68 -18.51 -40.48
CA ALA A 324 16.08 -18.92 -40.62
C ALA A 324 16.37 -20.19 -39.80
N VAL A 325 15.89 -20.28 -38.57
CA VAL A 325 16.01 -21.47 -37.72
C VAL A 325 15.31 -22.68 -38.35
N GLN A 326 14.05 -22.53 -38.79
CA GLN A 326 13.30 -23.60 -39.46
C GLN A 326 14.03 -24.08 -40.73
N ARG A 327 14.62 -23.15 -41.49
CA ARG A 327 15.39 -23.49 -42.69
C ARG A 327 16.68 -24.23 -42.33
N SER A 328 17.37 -23.83 -41.26
CA SER A 328 18.55 -24.51 -40.74
C SER A 328 18.20 -25.94 -40.33
N GLU A 329 17.18 -26.12 -39.49
CA GLU A 329 16.72 -27.44 -39.03
C GLU A 329 16.33 -28.36 -40.19
N LYS A 330 15.64 -27.83 -41.20
CA LYS A 330 15.28 -28.58 -42.41
C LYS A 330 16.52 -29.10 -43.15
N TYR A 331 17.52 -28.25 -43.36
CA TYR A 331 18.74 -28.66 -44.06
C TYR A 331 19.60 -29.59 -43.19
N GLU A 332 19.69 -29.38 -41.88
CA GLU A 332 20.34 -30.32 -40.98
C GLU A 332 19.67 -31.70 -40.97
N GLY A 333 18.34 -31.74 -40.99
CA GLY A 333 17.58 -32.98 -41.17
C GLY A 333 17.89 -33.65 -42.50
N ARG A 334 17.93 -32.89 -43.61
CA ARG A 334 18.26 -33.45 -44.93
C ARG A 334 19.71 -33.94 -45.02
N ILE A 335 20.66 -33.22 -44.40
CA ILE A 335 22.06 -33.63 -44.32
C ILE A 335 22.17 -34.97 -43.58
N ARG A 336 21.46 -35.14 -42.45
CA ARG A 336 21.44 -36.43 -41.72
C ARG A 336 20.94 -37.58 -42.58
N VAL A 337 19.79 -37.41 -43.25
CA VAL A 337 19.24 -38.45 -44.14
C VAL A 337 20.21 -38.79 -45.29
N LEU A 338 20.79 -37.78 -45.93
CA LEU A 338 21.77 -37.99 -47.00
C LEU A 338 23.04 -38.69 -46.51
N GLN A 339 23.48 -38.40 -45.28
CA GLN A 339 24.63 -39.06 -44.67
C GLN A 339 24.33 -40.54 -44.42
N GLU A 340 23.15 -40.87 -43.87
CA GLU A 340 22.71 -42.25 -43.66
C GLU A 340 22.58 -43.03 -44.99
N GLU A 341 22.05 -42.40 -46.04
CA GLU A 341 21.98 -42.97 -47.39
C GLU A 341 23.38 -43.24 -47.97
N LEU A 342 24.31 -42.29 -47.81
CA LEU A 342 25.71 -42.45 -48.23
C LEU A 342 26.40 -43.61 -47.51
N ASP A 343 26.23 -43.71 -46.20
CA ASP A 343 26.84 -44.78 -45.40
C ASP A 343 26.30 -46.16 -45.83
N LYS A 344 24.99 -46.25 -46.15
CA LYS A 344 24.38 -47.48 -46.67
C LYS A 344 24.93 -47.86 -48.05
N LEU A 345 24.97 -46.91 -48.99
CA LEU A 345 25.52 -47.12 -50.34
C LEU A 345 27.00 -47.52 -50.28
N HIS A 346 27.76 -46.96 -49.35
CA HIS A 346 29.14 -47.35 -49.12
C HIS A 346 29.25 -48.82 -48.69
N GLY A 347 28.36 -49.27 -47.78
CA GLY A 347 28.27 -50.68 -47.38
C GLY A 347 27.95 -51.62 -48.55
N GLU A 348 26.91 -51.32 -49.33
CA GLU A 348 26.51 -52.12 -50.50
C GLU A 348 27.65 -52.23 -51.55
N LEU A 349 28.39 -51.13 -51.77
CA LEU A 349 29.54 -51.14 -52.68
C LEU A 349 30.65 -52.06 -52.18
N THR A 350 30.95 -52.05 -50.87
CA THR A 350 31.97 -52.94 -50.31
C THR A 350 31.61 -54.41 -50.45
N GLU A 351 30.33 -54.77 -50.26
CA GLU A 351 29.85 -56.16 -50.43
C GLU A 351 29.96 -56.63 -51.88
N ALA A 352 29.55 -55.79 -52.84
CA ALA A 352 29.60 -56.12 -54.26
C ALA A 352 31.04 -56.29 -54.78
N ASP A 353 31.99 -55.48 -54.29
CA ASP A 353 33.39 -55.61 -54.67
C ASP A 353 34.03 -56.90 -54.13
N ASP A 354 33.63 -57.35 -52.93
CA ASP A 354 34.04 -58.62 -52.37
C ASP A 354 33.48 -59.82 -53.16
N GLU A 355 32.22 -59.76 -53.60
CA GLU A 355 31.60 -60.81 -54.41
C GLU A 355 32.24 -60.92 -55.79
N ARG A 356 32.51 -59.78 -56.45
CA ARG A 356 33.20 -59.74 -57.74
C ARG A 356 34.59 -60.38 -57.67
N ARG A 357 35.33 -60.16 -56.57
CA ARG A 357 36.63 -60.81 -56.34
C ARG A 357 36.48 -62.33 -56.29
N ARG A 358 35.51 -62.85 -55.53
CA ARG A 358 35.26 -64.30 -55.39
C ARG A 358 34.94 -64.99 -56.73
N LEU A 359 34.11 -64.39 -57.57
CA LEU A 359 33.73 -64.99 -58.87
C LEU A 359 34.90 -65.03 -59.86
N ARG A 360 35.79 -64.04 -59.80
CA ARG A 360 36.97 -63.99 -60.67
C ARG A 360 37.95 -65.11 -60.33
N ASP A 361 38.18 -65.33 -59.03
CA ASP A 361 39.01 -66.44 -58.55
C ASP A 361 38.45 -67.80 -59.03
N ALA A 362 37.12 -67.98 -59.04
CA ALA A 362 36.48 -69.23 -59.46
C ALA A 362 36.53 -69.53 -60.98
N VAL A 363 36.58 -68.49 -61.82
CA VAL A 363 36.65 -68.65 -63.29
C VAL A 363 38.06 -69.00 -63.75
N ASP A 364 39.07 -68.41 -63.11
CA ASP A 364 40.47 -68.71 -63.40
C ASP A 364 40.82 -70.19 -63.09
N ASP A 365 40.07 -70.84 -62.20
CA ASP A 365 40.21 -72.26 -61.86
C ASP A 365 39.73 -73.25 -62.95
N GLN A 366 38.93 -72.85 -63.97
CA GLN A 366 38.20 -73.79 -64.86
C GLN A 366 38.78 -74.03 -66.28
N GLY A 367 39.78 -73.29 -66.76
CA GLY A 367 40.49 -73.41 -68.06
C GLY A 367 39.97 -74.33 -69.20
N ILE A 368 39.15 -73.80 -70.14
CA ILE A 368 38.69 -74.48 -71.39
C ILE A 368 39.11 -73.68 -72.66
N SER A 369 39.39 -74.37 -73.79
CA SER A 369 39.97 -73.81 -75.04
C SER A 369 39.02 -73.79 -76.27
N MET A 370 39.26 -72.83 -77.16
CA MET A 370 38.39 -72.39 -78.28
C MET A 370 38.29 -73.37 -79.48
N GLN A 371 39.24 -74.30 -79.65
CA GLN A 371 39.32 -75.12 -80.87
C GLN A 371 38.31 -76.27 -80.94
N ASP A 372 37.79 -76.73 -79.80
CA ASP A 372 36.76 -77.76 -79.77
C ASP A 372 35.40 -77.25 -80.28
N ILE A 373 35.22 -75.92 -80.30
CA ILE A 373 33.98 -75.26 -80.71
C ILE A 373 33.76 -75.35 -82.23
N ASP A 374 34.82 -75.27 -83.04
CA ASP A 374 34.69 -75.14 -84.50
C ASP A 374 34.40 -76.47 -85.21
N ARG A 375 34.98 -77.59 -84.75
CA ARG A 375 34.79 -78.92 -85.36
C ARG A 375 33.36 -79.44 -85.22
N MET A 376 32.66 -79.05 -84.15
CA MET A 376 31.25 -79.39 -83.93
C MET A 376 30.31 -78.69 -84.92
N THR A 377 30.75 -77.64 -85.60
CA THR A 377 29.87 -76.78 -86.40
C THR A 377 29.61 -77.32 -87.82
N ALA A 378 30.57 -78.00 -88.43
CA ALA A 378 30.49 -78.45 -89.84
C ALA A 378 29.64 -79.71 -90.07
N GLU A 379 29.66 -80.67 -89.14
CA GLU A 379 28.84 -81.90 -89.26
C GLU A 379 27.33 -81.61 -89.10
N ARG A 380 27.02 -80.48 -88.45
CA ARG A 380 25.67 -79.97 -88.23
C ARG A 380 24.95 -79.62 -89.53
N GLU A 381 25.66 -79.12 -90.54
CA GLU A 381 25.05 -78.51 -91.73
C GLU A 381 24.48 -79.53 -92.73
N ARG A 382 25.10 -80.71 -92.88
CA ARG A 382 24.62 -81.76 -93.79
C ARG A 382 23.37 -82.47 -93.26
N LEU A 383 23.31 -82.69 -91.94
CA LEU A 383 22.14 -83.25 -91.27
C LEU A 383 20.95 -82.27 -91.35
N GLN A 384 21.22 -80.96 -91.36
CA GLN A 384 20.21 -79.89 -91.44
C GLN A 384 19.27 -80.03 -92.66
N LYS A 385 19.78 -80.33 -93.86
CA LYS A 385 18.95 -80.38 -95.09
C LYS A 385 17.99 -81.56 -95.18
N SER A 386 18.35 -82.71 -94.62
CA SER A 386 17.42 -83.86 -94.54
C SER A 386 16.38 -83.66 -93.43
N ILE A 387 16.76 -82.94 -92.37
CA ILE A 387 15.85 -82.51 -91.30
C ILE A 387 14.82 -81.51 -91.85
N GLU A 388 15.17 -80.63 -92.79
CA GLU A 388 14.22 -79.66 -93.35
C GLU A 388 13.02 -80.31 -94.07
N SER A 389 13.25 -81.30 -94.94
CA SER A 389 12.18 -81.96 -95.71
C SER A 389 11.22 -82.80 -94.84
N ALA A 390 11.76 -83.55 -93.87
CA ALA A 390 10.95 -84.24 -92.87
C ALA A 390 10.31 -83.24 -91.89
N GLY A 391 10.99 -82.11 -91.65
CA GLY A 391 10.55 -80.98 -90.85
C GLY A 391 9.28 -80.36 -91.40
N VAL A 392 9.15 -80.11 -92.70
CA VAL A 392 7.93 -79.49 -93.26
C VAL A 392 6.67 -80.34 -93.03
N ARG A 393 6.76 -81.66 -93.20
CA ARG A 393 5.61 -82.56 -92.94
C ARG A 393 5.33 -82.74 -91.45
N LEU A 394 6.38 -82.73 -90.62
CA LEU A 394 6.26 -82.72 -89.17
C LEU A 394 5.65 -81.41 -88.67
N GLU A 395 6.02 -80.26 -89.25
CA GLU A 395 5.51 -78.92 -88.94
C GLU A 395 4.01 -78.81 -89.24
N ASP A 396 3.52 -79.35 -90.35
CA ASP A 396 2.08 -79.31 -90.65
C ASP A 396 1.22 -80.15 -89.68
N PHE A 397 1.72 -81.29 -89.21
CA PHE A 397 1.04 -82.09 -88.17
C PHE A 397 1.24 -81.51 -86.76
N LYS A 398 2.43 -81.00 -86.45
CA LYS A 398 2.70 -80.25 -85.23
C LYS A 398 1.84 -79.01 -85.14
N ARG A 399 1.59 -78.30 -86.24
CA ARG A 399 0.70 -77.14 -86.24
C ARG A 399 -0.72 -77.52 -85.83
N LYS A 400 -1.25 -78.62 -86.38
CA LYS A 400 -2.59 -79.12 -86.01
C LYS A 400 -2.66 -79.61 -84.55
N VAL A 401 -1.59 -80.20 -84.02
CA VAL A 401 -1.50 -80.60 -82.61
C VAL A 401 -1.37 -79.37 -81.71
N ALA A 402 -0.48 -78.44 -82.06
CA ALA A 402 -0.28 -77.18 -81.34
C ALA A 402 -1.53 -76.30 -81.32
N ASP A 403 -2.32 -76.27 -82.40
CA ASP A 403 -3.60 -75.56 -82.44
C ASP A 403 -4.62 -76.17 -81.45
N LYS A 404 -4.59 -77.50 -81.26
CA LYS A 404 -5.46 -78.19 -80.30
C LYS A 404 -4.94 -78.13 -78.86
N ASP A 405 -3.63 -78.16 -78.68
CA ASP A 405 -2.96 -77.96 -77.39
C ASP A 405 -3.10 -76.52 -76.90
N THR A 406 -3.05 -75.52 -77.79
CA THR A 406 -3.31 -74.13 -77.44
C THR A 406 -4.76 -73.91 -77.05
N GLU A 407 -5.72 -74.52 -77.76
CA GLU A 407 -7.13 -74.48 -77.37
C GLU A 407 -7.35 -75.10 -75.97
N ALA A 408 -6.72 -76.25 -75.69
CA ALA A 408 -6.84 -76.90 -74.39
C ALA A 408 -6.04 -76.19 -73.27
N SER A 409 -4.89 -75.60 -73.58
CA SER A 409 -4.11 -74.76 -72.65
C SER A 409 -4.85 -73.49 -72.31
N GLN A 410 -5.51 -72.84 -73.28
CA GLN A 410 -6.37 -71.68 -73.00
C GLN A 410 -7.52 -72.03 -72.04
N ARG A 411 -8.10 -73.23 -72.17
CA ARG A 411 -9.12 -73.72 -71.22
C ARG A 411 -8.55 -74.07 -69.85
N LEU A 412 -7.31 -74.55 -69.78
CA LEU A 412 -6.60 -74.79 -68.53
C LEU A 412 -6.22 -73.46 -67.84
N ASP A 413 -5.70 -72.48 -68.58
CA ASP A 413 -5.40 -71.13 -68.08
C ASP A 413 -6.67 -70.43 -67.56
N GLU A 414 -7.81 -70.60 -68.24
CA GLU A 414 -9.11 -70.12 -67.77
C GLU A 414 -9.49 -70.76 -66.43
N LEU A 415 -9.21 -72.06 -66.25
CA LEU A 415 -9.46 -72.80 -65.01
C LEU A 415 -8.50 -72.37 -63.89
N GLU A 416 -7.21 -72.25 -64.17
CA GLU A 416 -6.19 -71.75 -63.23
C GLU A 416 -6.50 -70.32 -62.78
N ARG A 417 -6.88 -69.43 -63.70
CA ARG A 417 -7.35 -68.07 -63.34
C ARG A 417 -8.61 -68.08 -62.47
N MET A 418 -9.49 -69.08 -62.61
CA MET A 418 -10.63 -69.23 -61.70
C MET A 418 -10.18 -69.73 -60.32
N VAL A 419 -9.21 -70.64 -60.27
CA VAL A 419 -8.60 -71.15 -59.04
C VAL A 419 -7.83 -70.06 -58.29
N ASP A 420 -7.03 -69.23 -58.98
CA ASP A 420 -6.33 -68.09 -58.40
C ASP A 420 -7.28 -67.04 -57.84
N ARG A 421 -8.36 -66.72 -58.57
CA ARG A 421 -9.39 -65.80 -58.08
C ARG A 421 -10.05 -66.34 -56.82
N TYR A 422 -10.30 -67.64 -56.76
CA TYR A 422 -10.83 -68.31 -55.58
C TYR A 422 -9.83 -68.27 -54.41
N ASN A 423 -8.56 -68.63 -54.63
CA ASN A 423 -7.52 -68.65 -53.59
C ASN A 423 -7.20 -67.24 -53.08
N THR A 424 -7.19 -66.23 -53.97
CA THR A 424 -7.01 -64.82 -53.59
C THR A 424 -8.16 -64.33 -52.72
N ALA A 425 -9.40 -64.64 -53.11
CA ALA A 425 -10.58 -64.30 -52.30
C ALA A 425 -10.56 -65.04 -50.96
N ALA A 426 -10.17 -66.32 -50.93
CA ALA A 426 -10.04 -67.11 -49.71
C ALA A 426 -8.91 -66.62 -48.80
N TYR A 427 -7.81 -66.06 -49.36
CA TYR A 427 -6.74 -65.40 -48.60
C TYR A 427 -7.22 -64.09 -47.97
N GLN A 428 -7.92 -63.24 -48.73
CA GLN A 428 -8.48 -61.98 -48.22
C GLN A 428 -9.50 -62.19 -47.08
N ILE A 429 -10.25 -63.29 -47.13
CA ILE A 429 -11.24 -63.67 -46.10
C ILE A 429 -10.57 -64.46 -44.95
N GLY A 430 -9.27 -64.77 -45.05
CA GLY A 430 -8.48 -65.42 -44.01
C GLY A 430 -8.82 -66.91 -43.81
N LEU A 431 -9.10 -67.64 -44.89
CA LEU A 431 -9.24 -69.11 -44.88
C LEU A 431 -7.98 -69.87 -45.35
N ILE A 432 -7.04 -69.19 -46.01
CA ILE A 432 -5.78 -69.76 -46.48
C ILE A 432 -4.65 -68.88 -45.90
N PRO A 433 -3.59 -69.43 -45.27
CA PRO A 433 -3.28 -70.86 -45.08
C PRO A 433 -4.19 -71.55 -44.05
N ALA A 434 -4.11 -72.88 -43.88
CA ALA A 434 -4.92 -73.64 -42.90
C ALA A 434 -4.80 -73.16 -41.42
N ALA A 435 -3.79 -72.34 -41.12
CA ALA A 435 -3.57 -71.66 -39.84
C ALA A 435 -4.31 -70.32 -39.69
N ALA A 436 -4.99 -69.85 -40.74
CA ALA A 436 -5.67 -68.57 -40.74
C ALA A 436 -6.91 -68.59 -39.82
N VAL A 437 -7.25 -67.43 -39.25
CA VAL A 437 -8.22 -67.25 -38.16
C VAL A 437 -9.59 -67.89 -38.46
N ASN A 438 -9.97 -67.93 -39.74
CA ASN A 438 -11.26 -68.45 -40.18
C ASN A 438 -11.19 -69.88 -40.76
N ALA A 439 -9.99 -70.44 -40.94
CA ALA A 439 -9.75 -71.75 -41.57
C ALA A 439 -10.01 -72.96 -40.64
N LYS A 440 -9.96 -72.77 -39.31
CA LYS A 440 -10.23 -73.80 -38.30
C LYS A 440 -9.46 -75.13 -38.55
N GLY A 441 -8.21 -75.02 -39.04
CA GLY A 441 -7.33 -76.17 -39.27
C GLY A 441 -7.66 -77.02 -40.50
N ARG A 442 -8.54 -76.55 -41.39
CA ARG A 442 -8.86 -77.21 -42.67
C ARG A 442 -8.22 -76.46 -43.82
N ASP A 443 -7.71 -77.21 -44.78
CA ASP A 443 -7.15 -76.65 -46.00
C ASP A 443 -8.25 -76.39 -47.04
N TYR A 444 -8.37 -75.14 -47.46
CA TYR A 444 -9.33 -74.69 -48.46
C TYR A 444 -8.65 -74.23 -49.75
N GLU A 445 -7.34 -74.45 -49.88
CA GLU A 445 -6.58 -74.10 -51.07
C GLU A 445 -6.95 -75.00 -52.25
N LEU A 446 -7.55 -74.39 -53.27
CA LEU A 446 -7.92 -75.10 -54.47
C LEU A 446 -6.69 -75.25 -55.36
N GLN A 447 -6.38 -76.47 -55.75
CA GLN A 447 -5.24 -76.78 -56.61
C GLN A 447 -5.74 -77.60 -57.81
N VAL A 448 -5.23 -77.23 -58.98
CA VAL A 448 -5.52 -77.92 -60.24
C VAL A 448 -4.56 -79.11 -60.35
N THR A 449 -5.07 -80.33 -60.26
CA THR A 449 -4.30 -81.57 -60.32
C THR A 449 -4.34 -82.12 -61.74
N VAL A 450 -3.50 -81.57 -62.62
CA VAL A 450 -3.25 -82.12 -63.96
C VAL A 450 -1.86 -82.75 -63.95
N ASN A 451 -1.68 -83.90 -64.60
CA ASN A 451 -0.36 -84.54 -64.74
C ASN A 451 0.61 -83.54 -65.39
N GLU A 452 1.74 -83.30 -64.74
CA GLU A 452 2.86 -82.59 -65.34
C GLU A 452 3.51 -83.49 -66.41
N GLY A 453 2.85 -83.57 -67.56
CA GLY A 453 3.50 -84.04 -68.79
C GLY A 453 4.54 -83.00 -69.22
N PRO A 454 5.61 -83.41 -69.93
CA PRO A 454 6.79 -82.60 -70.12
C PRO A 454 6.43 -81.28 -70.82
N ASN A 455 6.86 -80.17 -70.22
CA ASN A 455 6.76 -78.84 -70.81
C ASN A 455 7.38 -78.89 -72.21
N PHE A 456 6.56 -78.68 -73.24
CA PHE A 456 6.99 -78.57 -74.64
C PHE A 456 7.67 -77.21 -74.90
N SER A 457 8.66 -76.89 -74.06
CA SER A 457 9.52 -75.71 -74.13
C SER A 457 10.99 -76.11 -73.95
N ALA A 458 11.39 -77.22 -74.58
CA ALA A 458 12.80 -77.55 -74.77
C ALA A 458 12.96 -78.28 -76.10
N SER A 459 13.48 -77.53 -77.07
CA SER A 459 13.92 -77.99 -78.38
C SER A 459 15.01 -79.07 -78.28
N GLN A 460 14.92 -80.08 -79.15
CA GLN A 460 16.00 -80.93 -79.69
C GLN A 460 17.10 -81.46 -78.74
N MET A 461 17.12 -82.78 -78.47
CA MET A 461 18.20 -83.73 -78.85
C MET A 461 18.00 -85.11 -78.19
N GLN A 462 18.05 -86.18 -79.00
CA GLN A 462 18.48 -87.57 -78.69
C GLN A 462 17.81 -88.27 -77.48
N GLY A 463 16.98 -89.30 -77.65
CA GLY A 463 17.41 -90.64 -78.05
C GLY A 463 16.43 -91.69 -77.49
N SER A 464 16.23 -92.77 -78.24
CA SER A 464 15.25 -93.83 -78.03
C SER A 464 15.33 -94.55 -76.67
N SER A 465 14.19 -94.67 -75.99
CA SER A 465 13.88 -95.83 -75.14
C SER A 465 12.40 -96.18 -75.28
N TYR A 466 12.12 -97.42 -75.69
CA TYR A 466 10.80 -98.02 -75.69
C TYR A 466 10.34 -98.19 -74.23
N GLY A 467 9.31 -97.43 -73.82
CA GLY A 467 8.55 -97.64 -72.61
C GLY A 467 7.07 -97.33 -72.89
N PRO A 468 6.12 -98.21 -72.55
CA PRO A 468 4.71 -97.92 -72.75
C PRO A 468 4.21 -97.03 -71.60
N GLY A 469 3.90 -95.77 -71.91
CA GLY A 469 3.11 -94.90 -71.04
C GLY A 469 3.79 -93.60 -70.64
N GLU A 470 3.81 -92.63 -71.54
CA GLU A 470 3.83 -91.21 -71.15
C GLU A 470 2.63 -90.55 -71.81
N SER A 471 1.63 -90.25 -70.98
CA SER A 471 0.38 -89.62 -71.37
C SER A 471 0.61 -88.13 -71.59
N ASP A 472 0.14 -87.65 -72.74
CA ASP A 472 0.08 -86.24 -73.11
C ASP A 472 -0.53 -85.38 -71.98
N ARG A 473 -0.10 -84.11 -71.84
CA ARG A 473 -0.39 -83.18 -70.72
C ARG A 473 -1.88 -83.10 -70.35
N LEU A 474 -2.75 -83.49 -71.27
CA LEU A 474 -4.21 -83.38 -71.17
C LEU A 474 -4.95 -84.73 -71.18
N LEU A 475 -4.23 -85.83 -71.02
CA LEU A 475 -4.79 -87.19 -71.01
C LEU A 475 -4.44 -87.91 -69.70
N ALA A 476 -5.46 -88.24 -68.89
CA ALA A 476 -5.29 -89.17 -67.78
C ALA A 476 -5.36 -90.65 -68.23
N ASP A 477 -6.10 -90.92 -69.32
CA ASP A 477 -6.28 -92.23 -69.96
C ASP A 477 -6.35 -92.03 -71.49
N PRO A 478 -5.60 -92.79 -72.32
CA PRO A 478 -5.55 -92.64 -73.78
C PRO A 478 -6.90 -92.69 -74.52
N VAL A 479 -7.97 -93.18 -73.87
CA VAL A 479 -9.31 -93.33 -74.50
C VAL A 479 -10.36 -92.38 -73.90
N THR A 480 -10.23 -91.96 -72.64
CA THR A 480 -11.30 -91.21 -71.94
C THR A 480 -10.94 -89.84 -71.34
N GLY A 481 -9.67 -89.43 -71.36
CA GLY A 481 -9.23 -88.09 -70.90
C GLY A 481 -9.45 -87.82 -69.39
N TYR A 482 -9.30 -86.58 -68.93
CA TYR A 482 -9.60 -86.21 -67.54
C TYR A 482 -11.10 -86.13 -67.26
N GLN A 483 -11.55 -86.80 -66.19
CA GLN A 483 -12.91 -86.61 -65.64
C GLN A 483 -12.93 -85.40 -64.70
N PRO A 484 -14.03 -84.62 -64.60
CA PRO A 484 -14.09 -83.40 -63.77
C PRO A 484 -13.75 -83.58 -62.28
N ALA A 485 -13.91 -84.80 -61.75
CA ALA A 485 -13.56 -85.13 -60.36
C ALA A 485 -12.05 -85.32 -60.12
N HIS A 486 -11.24 -85.45 -61.19
CA HIS A 486 -9.79 -85.68 -61.11
C HIS A 486 -8.95 -84.43 -61.39
N ILE A 487 -9.58 -83.29 -61.73
CA ILE A 487 -8.89 -82.04 -62.09
C ILE A 487 -8.70 -81.11 -60.87
N LEU A 488 -9.50 -81.28 -59.80
CA LEU A 488 -9.46 -80.44 -58.61
C LEU A 488 -9.30 -81.29 -57.34
N ASN A 489 -8.46 -80.81 -56.42
CA ASN A 489 -8.13 -81.49 -55.16
C ASN A 489 -9.26 -81.50 -54.11
N LEU A 490 -10.26 -80.63 -54.22
CA LEU A 490 -11.29 -80.39 -53.20
C LEU A 490 -12.72 -80.61 -53.71
N ASP A 491 -13.56 -81.21 -52.86
CA ASP A 491 -15.00 -81.29 -53.10
C ASP A 491 -15.68 -79.92 -52.81
N LEU A 492 -15.81 -79.15 -53.89
CA LEU A 492 -16.44 -77.83 -53.90
C LEU A 492 -17.93 -77.86 -53.52
N ARG A 493 -18.64 -78.97 -53.74
CA ARG A 493 -20.10 -79.04 -53.51
C ARG A 493 -20.45 -79.43 -52.09
N GLY A 494 -19.74 -80.38 -51.50
CA GLY A 494 -20.02 -80.90 -50.16
C GLY A 494 -19.31 -80.15 -49.05
N GLN A 495 -17.98 -80.02 -49.11
CA GLN A 495 -17.18 -79.60 -47.95
C GLN A 495 -16.94 -78.09 -47.88
N VAL A 496 -16.51 -77.49 -49.01
CA VAL A 496 -16.15 -76.08 -49.08
C VAL A 496 -17.37 -75.17 -48.89
N LYS A 497 -18.47 -75.47 -49.60
CA LYS A 497 -19.72 -74.71 -49.52
C LYS A 497 -20.32 -74.67 -48.11
N ASN A 498 -20.36 -75.81 -47.41
CA ASN A 498 -20.91 -75.89 -46.05
C ASN A 498 -20.05 -75.12 -45.03
N SER A 499 -18.73 -75.11 -45.23
CA SER A 499 -17.80 -74.38 -44.37
C SER A 499 -17.91 -72.86 -44.55
N PHE A 500 -18.09 -72.37 -45.78
CA PHE A 500 -18.38 -70.95 -46.02
C PHE A 500 -19.72 -70.49 -45.44
N LEU A 501 -20.76 -71.35 -45.48
CA LEU A 501 -22.03 -71.03 -44.84
C LEU A 501 -21.91 -70.91 -43.33
N ALA A 502 -21.11 -71.78 -42.69
CA ALA A 502 -20.82 -71.69 -41.26
C ALA A 502 -20.01 -70.43 -40.91
N LEU A 503 -19.00 -70.08 -41.71
CA LEU A 503 -18.21 -68.86 -41.51
C LEU A 503 -19.06 -67.60 -41.68
N ARG A 504 -19.95 -67.57 -42.68
CA ARG A 504 -20.90 -66.47 -42.89
C ARG A 504 -21.78 -66.25 -41.66
N LYS A 505 -22.19 -67.32 -40.98
CA LYS A 505 -22.96 -67.24 -39.73
C LYS A 505 -22.13 -66.63 -38.59
N ASP A 506 -20.90 -67.10 -38.39
CA ASP A 506 -19.98 -66.59 -37.35
C ASP A 506 -19.65 -65.10 -37.56
N ILE A 507 -19.33 -64.68 -38.79
CA ILE A 507 -19.10 -63.27 -39.11
C ILE A 507 -20.36 -62.42 -38.85
N SER A 508 -21.55 -62.96 -39.14
CA SER A 508 -22.82 -62.28 -38.86
C SER A 508 -23.07 -62.11 -37.35
N GLU A 509 -22.68 -63.09 -36.54
CA GLU A 509 -22.78 -63.04 -35.08
C GLU A 509 -21.78 -62.03 -34.48
N ARG A 510 -20.53 -62.02 -34.95
CA ARG A 510 -19.54 -61.00 -34.55
C ARG A 510 -19.96 -59.59 -34.92
N ARG A 511 -20.51 -59.41 -36.13
CA ARG A 511 -21.06 -58.13 -36.57
C ARG A 511 -22.21 -57.68 -35.66
N LYS A 512 -23.08 -58.60 -35.25
CA LYS A 512 -24.17 -58.30 -34.32
C LYS A 512 -23.63 -57.85 -32.97
N ALA A 513 -22.68 -58.59 -32.38
CA ALA A 513 -22.06 -58.22 -31.12
C ALA A 513 -21.35 -56.85 -31.17
N ALA A 514 -20.68 -56.53 -32.28
CA ALA A 514 -20.06 -55.21 -32.47
C ALA A 514 -21.11 -54.09 -32.61
N LEU A 515 -22.25 -54.35 -33.24
CA LEU A 515 -23.36 -53.40 -33.32
C LEU A 515 -24.02 -53.19 -31.95
N ASP A 516 -24.18 -54.25 -31.16
CA ASP A 516 -24.72 -54.17 -29.80
C ASP A 516 -23.78 -53.33 -28.89
N ALA A 517 -22.46 -53.53 -28.99
CA ALA A 517 -21.47 -52.70 -28.27
C ALA A 517 -21.48 -51.23 -28.74
N MET A 518 -21.62 -50.98 -30.05
CA MET A 518 -21.75 -49.63 -30.59
C MET A 518 -23.03 -48.93 -30.10
N LEU A 519 -24.12 -49.69 -29.90
CA LEU A 519 -25.35 -49.18 -29.31
C LEU A 519 -25.16 -48.79 -27.84
N GLU A 520 -24.47 -49.64 -27.05
CA GLU A 520 -24.16 -49.34 -25.65
C GLU A 520 -23.26 -48.10 -25.49
N ASP A 521 -22.24 -47.95 -26.34
CA ASP A 521 -21.39 -46.76 -26.38
C ASP A 521 -22.20 -45.50 -26.77
N HIS A 522 -23.16 -45.64 -27.68
CA HIS A 522 -24.06 -44.54 -28.06
C HIS A 522 -24.97 -44.12 -26.90
N ASP A 523 -25.57 -45.07 -26.19
CA ASP A 523 -26.38 -44.82 -24.99
C ASP A 523 -25.55 -44.14 -23.89
N LEU A 524 -24.29 -44.53 -23.71
CA LEU A 524 -23.37 -43.88 -22.76
C LEU A 524 -23.09 -42.43 -23.16
N LEU A 525 -22.89 -42.19 -24.45
CA LEU A 525 -22.63 -40.86 -24.99
C LEU A 525 -23.85 -39.96 -24.84
N ASP A 526 -25.06 -40.49 -25.03
CA ASP A 526 -26.30 -39.72 -24.83
C ASP A 526 -26.57 -39.41 -23.35
N ARG A 527 -26.29 -40.34 -22.42
CA ARG A 527 -26.31 -40.01 -20.98
C ARG A 527 -25.29 -38.94 -20.60
N ALA A 528 -24.11 -38.97 -21.21
CA ALA A 528 -23.09 -37.95 -20.99
C ALA A 528 -23.52 -36.58 -21.56
N LYS A 529 -24.19 -36.55 -22.72
CA LYS A 529 -24.78 -35.32 -23.27
C LYS A 529 -25.87 -34.76 -22.36
N GLU A 530 -26.78 -35.60 -21.89
CA GLU A 530 -27.85 -35.19 -20.97
C GLU A 530 -27.28 -34.59 -19.68
N ALA A 531 -26.25 -35.22 -19.09
CA ALA A 531 -25.56 -34.67 -17.93
C ALA A 531 -24.86 -33.33 -18.19
N ILE A 532 -24.32 -33.13 -19.41
CA ILE A 532 -23.74 -31.84 -19.83
C ILE A 532 -24.84 -30.78 -20.00
N GLU A 533 -25.99 -31.14 -20.57
CA GLU A 533 -27.15 -30.27 -20.75
C GLU A 533 -27.70 -29.82 -19.37
N ASP A 534 -27.84 -30.75 -18.43
CA ASP A 534 -28.26 -30.45 -17.05
C ASP A 534 -27.28 -29.50 -16.35
N LYS A 535 -25.97 -29.76 -16.49
CA LYS A 535 -24.94 -28.87 -15.93
C LYS A 535 -24.94 -27.50 -16.58
N ARG A 536 -25.21 -27.43 -17.89
CA ARG A 536 -25.38 -26.17 -18.60
C ARG A 536 -26.60 -25.41 -18.12
N GLY A 537 -27.73 -26.09 -17.89
CA GLY A 537 -28.92 -25.51 -17.27
C GLY A 537 -28.67 -24.99 -15.85
N GLU A 538 -27.89 -25.70 -15.03
CA GLU A 538 -27.45 -25.23 -13.71
C GLU A 538 -26.59 -23.95 -13.82
N VAL A 539 -25.67 -23.89 -14.79
CA VAL A 539 -24.83 -22.70 -15.04
C VAL A 539 -25.70 -21.52 -15.47
N GLU A 540 -26.64 -21.71 -16.41
CA GLU A 540 -27.56 -20.66 -16.85
C GLU A 540 -28.44 -20.16 -15.69
N ALA A 541 -28.91 -21.07 -14.82
CA ALA A 541 -29.67 -20.69 -13.63
C ALA A 541 -28.81 -19.88 -12.62
N LEU A 542 -27.54 -20.23 -12.46
CA LEU A 542 -26.59 -19.45 -11.65
C LEU A 542 -26.30 -18.08 -12.26
N GLU A 543 -26.10 -18.00 -13.57
CA GLU A 543 -25.95 -16.72 -14.28
C GLU A 543 -27.16 -15.81 -14.10
N HIS A 544 -28.38 -16.35 -14.17
CA HIS A 544 -29.59 -15.60 -13.89
C HIS A 544 -29.64 -15.08 -12.44
N ARG A 545 -29.19 -15.87 -11.46
CA ARG A 545 -29.09 -15.40 -10.07
C ARG A 545 -28.03 -14.31 -9.90
N VAL A 546 -26.88 -14.43 -10.58
CA VAL A 546 -25.82 -13.42 -10.55
C VAL A 546 -26.35 -12.11 -11.14
N ARG A 547 -26.98 -12.13 -12.32
CA ARG A 547 -27.58 -10.93 -12.91
C ARG A 547 -28.66 -10.31 -12.02
N ALA A 548 -29.51 -11.14 -11.40
CA ALA A 548 -30.52 -10.63 -10.46
C ALA A 548 -29.90 -9.93 -9.23
N ALA A 549 -28.80 -10.48 -8.70
CA ALA A 549 -28.06 -9.89 -7.60
C ALA A 549 -27.32 -8.61 -8.02
N GLU A 550 -26.77 -8.56 -9.23
CA GLU A 550 -26.15 -7.35 -9.81
C GLU A 550 -27.18 -6.23 -9.99
N ASP A 551 -28.37 -6.55 -10.51
CA ASP A 551 -29.48 -5.60 -10.65
C ASP A 551 -29.97 -5.08 -9.28
N GLU A 552 -30.03 -5.94 -8.27
CA GLU A 552 -30.40 -5.54 -6.91
C GLU A 552 -29.31 -4.67 -6.28
N TYR A 553 -28.03 -4.99 -6.50
CA TYR A 553 -26.91 -4.16 -6.08
C TYR A 553 -26.93 -2.78 -6.75
N GLU A 554 -27.13 -2.69 -8.06
CA GLU A 554 -27.22 -1.38 -8.74
C GLU A 554 -28.45 -0.59 -8.26
N ARG A 555 -29.62 -1.22 -8.06
CA ARG A 555 -30.77 -0.53 -7.46
C ARG A 555 -30.48 -0.01 -6.06
N THR A 556 -29.85 -0.81 -5.19
CA THR A 556 -29.52 -0.36 -3.83
C THR A 556 -28.48 0.75 -3.83
N LYS A 557 -27.51 0.69 -4.75
CA LYS A 557 -26.51 1.75 -4.99
C LYS A 557 -27.17 3.03 -5.47
N GLU A 558 -28.07 2.98 -6.46
CA GLU A 558 -28.86 4.12 -6.94
C GLU A 558 -29.74 4.74 -5.85
N VAL A 559 -30.42 3.91 -5.06
CA VAL A 559 -31.23 4.39 -3.92
C VAL A 559 -30.34 5.06 -2.87
N THR A 560 -29.18 4.47 -2.57
CA THR A 560 -28.24 5.02 -1.58
C THR A 560 -27.64 6.33 -2.07
N THR A 561 -27.27 6.45 -3.36
CA THR A 561 -26.75 7.70 -3.92
C THR A 561 -27.83 8.78 -3.99
N ALA A 562 -29.06 8.43 -4.35
CA ALA A 562 -30.19 9.35 -4.30
C ALA A 562 -30.50 9.83 -2.87
N GLN A 563 -30.46 8.93 -1.88
CA GLN A 563 -30.62 9.30 -0.46
C GLN A 563 -29.51 10.22 0.02
N LYS A 564 -28.25 9.97 -0.36
CA LYS A 564 -27.13 10.86 -0.05
C LYS A 564 -27.33 12.24 -0.64
N LEU A 565 -27.65 12.33 -1.93
CA LEU A 565 -27.93 13.61 -2.60
C LEU A 565 -29.10 14.37 -1.95
N ALA A 566 -30.16 13.66 -1.56
CA ALA A 566 -31.29 14.27 -0.85
C ALA A 566 -30.90 14.78 0.55
N SER A 567 -30.09 14.01 1.29
CA SER A 567 -29.55 14.41 2.58
C SER A 567 -28.62 15.62 2.45
N ASP A 568 -27.74 15.64 1.45
CA ASP A 568 -26.81 16.75 1.20
C ASP A 568 -27.58 18.03 0.84
N ALA A 569 -28.62 17.93 0.00
CA ALA A 569 -29.52 19.05 -0.29
C ALA A 569 -30.27 19.55 0.96
N GLN A 570 -30.66 18.66 1.86
CA GLN A 570 -31.27 19.04 3.13
C GLN A 570 -30.27 19.72 4.06
N ILE A 571 -29.03 19.26 4.11
CA ILE A 571 -27.94 19.89 4.86
C ILE A 571 -27.70 21.30 4.34
N GLU A 572 -27.56 21.49 3.02
CA GLU A 572 -27.38 22.81 2.40
C GLU A 572 -28.54 23.76 2.73
N LYS A 573 -29.78 23.26 2.71
CA LYS A 573 -30.95 24.05 3.12
C LYS A 573 -30.87 24.47 4.60
N MET A 574 -30.51 23.55 5.49
CA MET A 574 -30.35 23.87 6.92
C MET A 574 -29.18 24.84 7.17
N GLU A 575 -28.08 24.71 6.44
CA GLU A 575 -26.94 25.64 6.51
C GLU A 575 -27.35 27.05 6.06
N LYS A 576 -28.15 27.14 5.00
CA LYS A 576 -28.69 28.42 4.53
C LYS A 576 -29.67 29.04 5.54
N GLU A 577 -30.52 28.23 6.17
CA GLU A 577 -31.40 28.70 7.26
C GLU A 577 -30.59 29.13 8.49
N LEU A 578 -29.53 28.40 8.87
CA LEU A 578 -28.61 28.80 9.94
C LEU A 578 -27.88 30.11 9.62
N ALA A 579 -27.41 30.28 8.40
CA ALA A 579 -26.78 31.52 7.95
C ALA A 579 -27.77 32.70 8.02
N LYS A 580 -29.02 32.49 7.60
CA LYS A 580 -30.08 33.50 7.70
C LYS A 580 -30.40 33.83 9.17
N MET A 581 -30.51 32.82 10.05
CA MET A 581 -30.74 33.04 11.47
C MET A 581 -29.58 33.80 12.13
N ARG A 582 -28.33 33.48 11.77
CA ARG A 582 -27.15 34.23 12.23
C ARG A 582 -27.17 35.69 11.80
N ALA A 583 -27.52 35.96 10.53
CA ALA A 583 -27.66 37.32 10.03
C ALA A 583 -28.77 38.09 10.77
N GLN A 584 -29.93 37.46 10.99
CA GLN A 584 -31.04 38.06 11.74
C GLN A 584 -30.69 38.31 13.22
N LEU A 585 -29.95 37.39 13.85
CA LEU A 585 -29.45 37.59 15.21
C LEU A 585 -28.47 38.76 15.28
N SER A 586 -27.53 38.85 14.33
CA SER A 586 -26.58 39.97 14.25
C SER A 586 -27.31 41.31 14.06
N GLU A 587 -28.32 41.37 13.19
CA GLU A 587 -29.15 42.56 12.99
C GLU A 587 -29.93 42.91 14.26
N SER A 588 -30.52 41.92 14.94
CA SER A 588 -31.22 42.12 16.22
C SER A 588 -30.29 42.62 17.33
N VAL A 589 -29.04 42.16 17.36
CA VAL A 589 -28.03 42.62 18.33
C VAL A 589 -27.68 44.08 18.04
N GLN A 590 -27.40 44.43 16.78
CA GLN A 590 -27.14 45.83 16.40
C GLN A 590 -28.29 46.77 16.75
N LEU A 591 -29.55 46.35 16.54
CA LEU A 591 -30.72 47.13 16.95
C LEU A 591 -30.80 47.29 18.48
N MET A 592 -30.45 46.26 19.25
CA MET A 592 -30.41 46.34 20.71
C MET A 592 -29.28 47.26 21.20
N GLU A 593 -28.10 47.19 20.59
CA GLU A 593 -26.96 48.09 20.89
C GLU A 593 -27.31 49.55 20.56
N GLN A 594 -27.95 49.82 19.42
CA GLN A 594 -28.43 51.16 19.09
C GLN A 594 -29.47 51.67 20.09
N ARG A 595 -30.38 50.80 20.54
CA ARG A 595 -31.37 51.14 21.55
C ARG A 595 -30.73 51.42 22.91
N GLU A 596 -29.74 50.63 23.30
CA GLU A 596 -28.94 50.86 24.50
C GLU A 596 -28.24 52.21 24.44
N MET A 597 -27.53 52.49 23.33
CA MET A 597 -26.84 53.77 23.11
C MET A 597 -27.81 54.97 23.21
N ASN A 598 -28.98 54.89 22.55
CA ASN A 598 -29.99 55.94 22.63
C ASN A 598 -30.52 56.13 24.06
N THR A 599 -30.79 55.03 24.77
CA THR A 599 -31.27 55.09 26.16
C THR A 599 -30.19 55.67 27.09
N ASN A 600 -28.92 55.36 26.84
CA ASN A 600 -27.80 55.91 27.59
C ASN A 600 -27.66 57.43 27.36
N ILE A 601 -27.78 57.89 26.12
CA ILE A 601 -27.81 59.33 25.79
C ILE A 601 -28.97 60.03 26.50
N GLU A 602 -30.17 59.44 26.49
CA GLU A 602 -31.33 59.99 27.22
C GLU A 602 -31.08 60.07 28.73
N TYR A 603 -30.45 59.03 29.30
CA TYR A 603 -30.06 58.99 30.70
C TYR A 603 -29.02 60.07 31.05
N GLU A 604 -28.00 60.25 30.23
CA GLU A 604 -26.99 61.30 30.39
C GLU A 604 -27.62 62.70 30.32
N GLN A 605 -28.51 62.94 29.35
CA GLN A 605 -29.26 64.20 29.24
C GLN A 605 -30.16 64.47 30.45
N LEU A 606 -30.83 63.45 30.96
CA LEU A 606 -31.63 63.55 32.18
C LEU A 606 -30.76 63.86 33.40
N THR A 607 -29.59 63.24 33.49
CA THR A 607 -28.62 63.46 34.56
C THR A 607 -28.09 64.89 34.53
N LEU A 608 -27.73 65.39 33.34
CA LEU A 608 -27.32 66.79 33.14
C LEU A 608 -28.44 67.77 33.52
N ARG A 609 -29.68 67.53 33.08
CA ARG A 609 -30.84 68.36 33.48
C ARG A 609 -31.08 68.34 34.99
N ALA A 610 -30.97 67.17 35.62
CA ALA A 610 -31.15 67.04 37.07
C ALA A 610 -30.06 67.78 37.84
N ASN A 611 -28.81 67.74 37.37
CA ASN A 611 -27.70 68.49 37.96
C ASN A 611 -27.88 70.00 37.77
N ALA A 612 -28.28 70.45 36.57
CA ALA A 612 -28.57 71.86 36.31
C ALA A 612 -29.70 72.40 37.19
N LEU A 613 -30.79 71.64 37.34
CA LEU A 613 -31.89 72.00 38.25
C LEU A 613 -31.42 72.04 39.71
N ARG A 614 -30.56 71.10 40.11
CA ARG A 614 -29.98 71.10 41.46
C ARG A 614 -29.14 72.36 41.70
N GLU A 615 -28.33 72.77 40.73
CA GLU A 615 -27.51 73.98 40.81
C GLU A 615 -28.37 75.27 40.83
N GLU A 616 -29.44 75.33 40.03
CA GLU A 616 -30.42 76.42 40.07
C GLU A 616 -31.06 76.54 41.46
N LEU A 617 -31.54 75.42 42.03
CA LEU A 617 -32.11 75.38 43.38
C LEU A 617 -31.08 75.76 44.46
N HIS A 618 -29.83 75.32 44.33
CA HIS A 618 -28.76 75.74 45.24
C HIS A 618 -28.50 77.24 45.15
N THR A 619 -28.49 77.80 43.95
CA THR A 619 -28.30 79.24 43.71
C THR A 619 -29.46 80.05 44.30
N GLU A 620 -30.70 79.61 44.11
CA GLU A 620 -31.89 80.24 44.69
C GLU A 620 -31.88 80.15 46.23
N THR A 621 -31.50 78.99 46.78
CA THR A 621 -31.33 78.80 48.23
C THR A 621 -30.25 79.74 48.78
N MET A 622 -29.11 79.88 48.10
CA MET A 622 -28.04 80.81 48.48
C MET A 622 -28.50 82.28 48.43
N ARG A 623 -29.31 82.64 47.42
CA ARG A 623 -29.92 83.98 47.34
C ARG A 623 -30.85 84.22 48.52
N MET A 624 -31.77 83.29 48.81
CA MET A 624 -32.68 83.40 49.96
C MET A 624 -31.90 83.50 51.28
N LEU A 625 -30.85 82.70 51.45
CA LEU A 625 -29.97 82.76 52.62
C LEU A 625 -29.29 84.13 52.74
N ASN A 626 -28.80 84.70 51.63
CA ASN A 626 -28.19 86.03 51.60
C ASN A 626 -29.20 87.12 51.99
N ASP A 627 -30.43 87.04 51.49
CA ASP A 627 -31.50 87.98 51.84
C ASP A 627 -31.86 87.87 53.33
N VAL A 628 -31.92 86.65 53.89
CA VAL A 628 -32.12 86.42 55.34
C VAL A 628 -30.95 86.96 56.16
N ILE A 629 -29.70 86.76 55.73
CA ILE A 629 -28.51 87.29 56.41
C ILE A 629 -28.53 88.82 56.39
N LYS A 630 -28.84 89.45 55.25
CA LYS A 630 -28.98 90.91 55.14
C LYS A 630 -30.09 91.44 56.04
N PHE A 631 -31.23 90.78 56.08
CA PHE A 631 -32.32 91.15 56.99
C PHE A 631 -31.89 91.03 58.45
N LYS A 632 -31.23 89.93 58.82
CA LYS A 632 -30.66 89.74 60.17
C LYS A 632 -29.64 90.82 60.51
N MET A 633 -28.71 91.15 59.61
CA MET A 633 -27.74 92.22 59.80
C MET A 633 -28.40 93.58 59.96
N HIS A 634 -29.45 93.87 59.18
CA HIS A 634 -30.21 95.11 59.30
C HIS A 634 -30.91 95.22 60.66
N VAL A 635 -31.54 94.15 61.13
CA VAL A 635 -32.17 94.11 62.47
C VAL A 635 -31.11 94.23 63.57
N GLN A 636 -29.97 93.53 63.46
CA GLN A 636 -28.88 93.66 64.41
C GLN A 636 -28.36 95.10 64.46
N LYS A 637 -28.12 95.72 63.31
CA LYS A 637 -27.67 97.12 63.23
C LYS A 637 -28.69 98.08 63.82
N ALA A 638 -29.98 97.89 63.55
CA ALA A 638 -31.05 98.71 64.13
C ALA A 638 -31.13 98.54 65.66
N LEU A 639 -30.89 97.33 66.17
CA LEU A 639 -30.80 97.08 67.61
C LEU A 639 -29.54 97.69 68.23
N GLU A 640 -28.38 97.60 67.57
CA GLU A 640 -27.14 98.27 67.99
C GLU A 640 -27.30 99.80 67.98
N GLU A 641 -27.93 100.36 66.94
CA GLU A 641 -28.26 101.79 66.86
C GLU A 641 -29.24 102.21 67.98
N TYR A 642 -30.21 101.36 68.32
CA TYR A 642 -31.13 101.60 69.43
C TYR A 642 -30.43 101.46 70.79
N GLU A 643 -29.53 100.49 70.95
CA GLU A 643 -28.70 100.31 72.14
C GLU A 643 -27.76 101.51 72.31
N SER A 644 -27.12 102.01 71.25
CA SER A 644 -26.33 103.24 71.30
C SER A 644 -27.18 104.45 71.62
N PHE A 645 -28.39 104.55 71.06
CA PHE A 645 -29.32 105.64 71.37
C PHE A 645 -29.74 105.61 72.85
N VAL A 646 -30.04 104.43 73.39
CA VAL A 646 -30.37 104.27 74.82
C VAL A 646 -29.14 104.55 75.70
N ALA A 647 -27.94 104.15 75.28
CA ALA A 647 -26.70 104.46 75.99
C ALA A 647 -26.41 105.98 75.99
N ASP A 648 -26.57 106.65 74.85
CA ASP A 648 -26.41 108.11 74.71
C ASP A 648 -27.46 108.87 75.53
N GLU A 649 -28.71 108.39 75.57
CA GLU A 649 -29.79 109.01 76.35
C GLU A 649 -29.63 108.74 77.85
N LEU A 650 -29.09 107.57 78.23
CA LEU A 650 -28.67 107.24 79.60
C LEU A 650 -27.48 108.12 80.03
N GLU A 651 -26.52 108.36 79.15
CA GLU A 651 -25.37 109.25 79.40
C GLU A 651 -25.81 110.73 79.50
N LYS A 652 -26.85 111.15 78.77
CA LYS A 652 -27.52 112.45 78.94
C LYS A 652 -28.28 112.59 80.26
N GLU A 653 -29.04 111.57 80.65
CA GLU A 653 -29.83 111.55 81.89
C GLU A 653 -28.93 111.45 83.14
N LEU A 654 -27.79 110.76 83.05
CA LEU A 654 -26.75 110.74 84.10
C LEU A 654 -25.77 111.93 84.02
N GLY A 655 -25.85 112.73 82.95
CA GLY A 655 -24.92 113.81 82.62
C GLY A 655 -25.59 115.18 82.53
N SER A 656 -26.48 115.53 83.45
CA SER A 656 -26.81 116.94 83.74
C SER A 656 -27.31 117.14 85.18
N GLU A 657 -26.50 117.88 85.94
CA GLU A 657 -26.60 118.40 87.31
C GLU A 657 -26.35 117.47 88.52
N GLU A 658 -25.31 117.65 89.34
CA GLU A 658 -23.99 118.30 89.25
C GLU A 658 -23.30 118.07 90.61
N MET A 659 -21.98 117.87 90.62
CA MET A 659 -21.02 118.62 91.46
C MET A 659 -19.66 117.92 91.49
N ARG A 660 -18.60 118.72 91.25
CA ARG A 660 -17.19 118.40 91.54
C ARG A 660 -17.05 117.80 92.95
N ASP A 661 -16.30 116.72 93.11
CA ASP A 661 -14.96 116.74 93.72
C ASP A 661 -14.38 115.33 93.94
N ASP A 662 -13.06 115.23 93.72
CA ASP A 662 -12.09 114.51 94.55
C ASP A 662 -12.39 113.08 95.06
N THR A 663 -11.69 112.07 94.55
CA THR A 663 -10.36 111.62 95.04
C THR A 663 -10.02 110.20 94.59
N GLN A 664 -8.84 110.09 93.94
CA GLN A 664 -7.80 109.06 94.10
C GLN A 664 -8.10 107.55 94.01
N GLY A 665 -7.33 106.92 93.11
CA GLY A 665 -6.79 105.55 93.23
C GLY A 665 -7.59 104.50 92.45
N PHE A 666 -7.00 103.52 91.78
CA PHE A 666 -5.62 103.07 91.66
C PHE A 666 -5.61 102.02 90.53
N ASP A 667 -4.45 101.78 89.92
CA ASP A 667 -4.14 100.78 88.89
C ASP A 667 -4.86 99.43 88.98
N MET A 668 -5.29 98.89 87.82
CA MET A 668 -4.60 97.79 87.11
C MET A 668 -5.22 97.50 85.74
#